data_AF-A0A0E0PW60-F1
#
_entry.id   AF-A0A0E0PW60-F1
#
_cell.length_a   1.000
_cell.length_b   1.000
_cell.length_c   1.000
_cell.angle_alpha   90.00
_cell.angle_beta   90.00
_cell.angle_gamma   90.00
#
_symmetry.space_group_name_H-M   'P 1'
#
loop_
_entity.id
_entity.type
_entity.pdbx_description
1 polymer ?
#
loop_
_entity_poly.entity_id
_entity_poly.type
_entity_poly.pdbx_seq_one_letter_code
_entity_poly.pdbx_strand_id
1 'polypeptide(L)'
;MARWSSPKDPALEAALRRNRRWIVNNQIKRLLLRFPSRTAPVRLLQSRFKTLDLLGRAANWLRKYPSCFDLFHGGAGGDGDGGEEACFGFTKRMAALVDAEEAAVAASEPAMADRLARVLMLARGRRLQVSKLAALRGPLGLPDDYLLRLLPARTDLFRLANPYPHRRNAAELELLRWVPSLAVSSVEAAAASAADSSAPRFTCSLPPSWAKSHAKMEEFNSTPYISPYSERWAAIGTDADAEKRAVAVVHELLSLTLWKKMSVLKLEHFRREFGLPEDTARMLHRHPCLFYVSNRYKIHTVVLREGYEGSELREKDPVVAAKDRLGELMQEGLHEYNQRRRSDNLEKKRRRGEIEIKEEEEEDDEEAARLDSAEKREERRKFYKKANAGAIHVLKAHSLRLHQCAAHQPKPVLPPAYVAAPLLHLVLMHKPRLRCPSSYGMSVAQCRSMALLNNLCNFLVKTQYYNGRCLIPAISILLLVAVIAVSDTYFPFPVVMPRTLSAWLSYSSFSTSSGGRKADGEACDIFRGEWVPDPDAPYYTNDTCSFIHEHYDCMKYGKLDLGFVQWRWRPDGCDLPRLDPSRFLSAMRGKTLAFIGDSLAKNHMNSLICLLTRVAKPTTSWPSSEHTVYHYGGGYNFTVLNFWAPFLVRSELVDADGPAHTGLWNLYLDEPAAVWAPHVPAFDYAVVSASSWFYRPSMLYEAGRLVGCHHCLLPNVTDLTLRYALRMATRAALRAVVSSDGGGVTAVLRTVSPSQYEGGEWNKDGNCVRTRPYRRGEKTLQGFELDFHTLQVEEFEAAKRAASGGGGRMMLMDTTEAMIRRADAHPSRYRGWTRRKEWMKEYFTISNDCVHWCVPGAIDAWNDMLSHIGAREGYDGLELREKDPEVVAKDRLGELMQMGLHEYNQRRHAENLEEKRRKEER
;
A
#
# COMPACT_ATOMS: atom_id res chain seq x y z
N MET A 1 9.25 18.42 5.07
CA MET A 1 8.19 18.69 4.06
C MET A 1 7.31 19.87 4.48
N ALA A 2 7.83 21.10 4.61
CA ALA A 2 7.07 22.27 5.06
C ALA A 2 7.05 23.45 4.07
N ARG A 3 7.39 23.22 2.78
CA ARG A 3 7.64 24.33 1.83
C ARG A 3 6.63 24.49 0.68
N TRP A 4 5.52 23.76 0.66
CA TRP A 4 4.62 23.75 -0.51
C TRP A 4 3.15 23.78 -0.09
N SER A 5 2.66 24.93 0.37
CA SER A 5 1.22 25.18 0.46
C SER A 5 0.87 26.42 -0.34
N SER A 6 0.07 26.24 -1.39
CA SER A 6 -0.57 27.38 -2.07
C SER A 6 -1.41 28.16 -1.05
N PRO A 7 -1.53 29.50 -1.17
CA PRO A 7 -2.47 30.27 -0.37
C PRO A 7 -3.86 29.63 -0.44
N LYS A 8 -4.45 29.37 0.73
CA LYS A 8 -5.69 28.59 0.82
C LYS A 8 -6.84 29.37 0.18
N ASP A 9 -7.49 28.76 -0.79
CA ASP A 9 -8.70 29.29 -1.44
C ASP A 9 -9.93 28.77 -0.68
N PRO A 10 -10.68 29.62 0.06
CA PRO A 10 -11.77 29.16 0.92
C PRO A 10 -12.87 28.41 0.18
N ALA A 11 -13.14 28.79 -1.07
CA ALA A 11 -14.23 28.23 -1.87
C ALA A 11 -13.85 26.84 -2.40
N LEU A 12 -12.64 26.69 -2.95
CA LEU A 12 -12.12 25.39 -3.37
C LEU A 12 -11.83 24.48 -2.17
N GLU A 13 -11.40 25.03 -1.03
CA GLU A 13 -11.33 24.26 0.21
C GLU A 13 -12.72 23.78 0.64
N ALA A 14 -13.78 24.57 0.50
CA ALA A 14 -15.13 24.11 0.79
C ALA A 14 -15.55 22.94 -0.13
N ALA A 15 -15.26 23.02 -1.43
CA ALA A 15 -15.50 21.95 -2.41
C ALA A 15 -14.72 20.64 -2.12
N LEU A 16 -13.63 20.72 -1.36
CA LEU A 16 -12.81 19.59 -0.93
C LEU A 16 -13.20 19.02 0.44
N ARG A 17 -14.21 19.58 1.13
CA ARG A 17 -14.68 19.04 2.41
C ARG A 17 -15.23 17.64 2.20
N ARG A 18 -14.56 16.63 2.79
CA ARG A 18 -15.08 15.27 2.85
C ARG A 18 -16.02 15.16 4.05
N ASN A 19 -17.31 14.98 3.80
CA ASN A 19 -18.25 14.65 4.86
C ASN A 19 -18.08 13.16 5.21
N ARG A 20 -17.34 12.84 6.28
CA ARG A 20 -17.17 11.47 6.77
C ARG A 20 -18.49 10.72 6.92
N ARG A 21 -19.57 11.43 7.29
CA ARG A 21 -20.91 10.85 7.43
C ARG A 21 -21.52 10.44 6.10
N TRP A 22 -21.28 11.21 5.04
CA TRP A 22 -21.70 10.86 3.68
C TRP A 22 -20.99 9.61 3.17
N ILE A 23 -19.67 9.50 3.40
CA ILE A 23 -18.88 8.32 3.00
C ILE A 23 -19.47 7.06 3.64
N VAL A 24 -19.69 7.11 4.95
CA VAL A 24 -20.28 6.01 5.73
C VAL A 24 -21.68 5.66 5.24
N ASN A 25 -22.58 6.64 5.08
CA ASN A 25 -23.94 6.37 4.62
C ASN A 25 -23.97 5.81 3.19
N ASN A 26 -23.04 6.23 2.33
CA ASN A 26 -22.89 5.68 0.99
C ASN A 26 -22.38 4.22 1.02
N GLN A 27 -21.55 3.85 1.99
CA GLN A 27 -21.15 2.46 2.24
C GLN A 27 -22.33 1.61 2.75
N ILE A 28 -23.17 2.15 3.62
CA ILE A 28 -24.40 1.49 4.08
C ILE A 28 -25.37 1.29 2.90
N LYS A 29 -25.53 2.28 2.02
CA LYS A 29 -26.30 2.14 0.77
C LYS A 29 -25.76 0.99 -0.08
N ARG A 30 -24.45 0.94 -0.33
CA ARG A 30 -23.81 -0.15 -1.09
C ARG A 30 -24.00 -1.52 -0.44
N LEU A 31 -24.08 -1.59 0.89
CA LEU A 31 -24.38 -2.82 1.60
C LEU A 31 -25.81 -3.29 1.28
N LEU A 32 -26.80 -2.39 1.34
CA LEU A 32 -28.20 -2.71 1.04
C LEU A 32 -28.40 -3.12 -0.43
N LEU A 33 -27.68 -2.50 -1.36
CA LEU A 33 -27.72 -2.86 -2.79
C LEU A 33 -27.23 -4.28 -3.11
N ARG A 34 -26.52 -4.95 -2.18
CA ARG A 34 -26.13 -6.35 -2.33
C ARG A 34 -27.25 -7.34 -2.01
N PHE A 35 -28.32 -6.88 -1.36
CA PHE A 35 -29.46 -7.70 -1.00
C PHE A 35 -30.59 -7.48 -2.02
N PRO A 36 -31.15 -8.54 -2.62
CA PRO A 36 -32.28 -8.42 -3.55
C PRO A 36 -33.49 -7.71 -2.92
N SER A 37 -33.72 -7.93 -1.63
CA SER A 37 -34.79 -7.29 -0.86
C SER A 37 -34.53 -5.82 -0.51
N ARG A 38 -33.30 -5.31 -0.77
CA ARG A 38 -32.83 -3.98 -0.35
C ARG A 38 -33.01 -3.70 1.15
N THR A 39 -33.01 -4.77 1.94
CA THR A 39 -33.14 -4.78 3.40
C THR A 39 -32.05 -5.67 3.99
N ALA A 40 -31.58 -5.34 5.18
CA ALA A 40 -30.56 -6.12 5.87
C ALA A 40 -30.77 -6.10 7.38
N PRO A 41 -30.32 -7.13 8.13
CA PRO A 41 -30.39 -7.10 9.58
C PRO A 41 -29.50 -6.04 10.21
N VAL A 42 -29.95 -5.43 11.30
CA VAL A 42 -29.17 -4.42 12.05
C VAL A 42 -27.90 -5.05 12.65
N ARG A 43 -27.93 -6.36 13.02
CA ARG A 43 -26.73 -7.09 13.47
C ARG A 43 -25.63 -7.12 12.41
N LEU A 44 -26.00 -7.24 11.14
CA LEU A 44 -25.05 -7.24 10.03
C LEU A 44 -24.37 -5.88 9.94
N LEU A 45 -25.14 -4.80 10.00
CA LEU A 45 -24.57 -3.45 10.03
C LEU A 45 -23.70 -3.24 11.28
N GLN A 46 -24.14 -3.70 12.46
CA GLN A 46 -23.38 -3.62 13.71
C GLN A 46 -22.02 -4.33 13.63
N SER A 47 -21.95 -5.49 12.96
CA SER A 47 -20.68 -6.20 12.73
C SER A 47 -19.69 -5.38 11.89
N ARG A 48 -20.21 -4.49 11.02
CA ARG A 48 -19.43 -3.61 10.14
C ARG A 48 -19.14 -2.23 10.75
N PHE A 49 -19.64 -1.91 11.95
CA PHE A 49 -19.41 -0.59 12.57
C PHE A 49 -17.95 -0.27 12.81
N LYS A 50 -17.17 -1.27 13.26
CA LYS A 50 -15.71 -1.13 13.41
C LYS A 50 -15.04 -0.83 12.06
N THR A 51 -15.43 -1.51 10.98
CA THR A 51 -14.90 -1.28 9.63
C THR A 51 -15.33 0.06 9.01
N LEU A 52 -16.43 0.65 9.49
CA LEU A 52 -16.91 1.98 9.08
C LEU A 52 -16.34 3.11 9.97
N ASP A 53 -15.43 2.79 10.90
CA ASP A 53 -14.91 3.71 11.92
C ASP A 53 -16.07 4.41 12.68
N LEU A 54 -17.08 3.64 13.08
CA LEU A 54 -18.22 4.10 13.86
C LEU A 54 -18.23 3.45 15.25
N LEU A 55 -18.56 4.25 16.27
CA LEU A 55 -18.73 3.78 17.64
C LEU A 55 -20.21 3.79 18.05
N GLY A 56 -20.60 2.84 18.90
CA GLY A 56 -21.94 2.71 19.45
C GLY A 56 -22.84 1.74 18.67
N ARG A 57 -24.16 1.86 18.89
CA ARG A 57 -25.16 0.95 18.30
C ARG A 57 -25.54 1.34 16.88
N ALA A 58 -25.63 0.36 15.98
CA ALA A 58 -25.99 0.55 14.58
C ALA A 58 -27.38 1.17 14.41
N ALA A 59 -28.35 0.68 15.18
CA ALA A 59 -29.67 1.28 15.26
C ALA A 59 -29.61 2.79 15.62
N ASN A 60 -28.69 3.22 16.49
CA ASN A 60 -28.57 4.63 16.86
C ASN A 60 -28.00 5.48 15.72
N TRP A 61 -27.17 4.93 14.84
CA TRP A 61 -26.71 5.64 13.66
C TRP A 61 -27.80 5.74 12.61
N LEU A 62 -28.51 4.65 12.34
CA LEU A 62 -29.63 4.63 11.40
C LEU A 62 -30.71 5.63 11.81
N ARG A 63 -31.04 5.70 13.11
CA ARG A 63 -31.95 6.71 13.67
C ARG A 63 -31.51 8.16 13.46
N LYS A 64 -30.23 8.44 13.20
CA LYS A 64 -29.75 9.79 12.87
C LYS A 64 -30.11 10.21 11.45
N TYR A 65 -30.49 9.28 10.59
CA TYR A 65 -30.84 9.51 9.18
C TYR A 65 -32.21 8.89 8.85
N PRO A 66 -33.28 9.34 9.52
CA PRO A 66 -34.62 8.78 9.32
C PRO A 66 -35.17 9.05 7.92
N SER A 67 -34.67 10.08 7.22
CA SER A 67 -35.00 10.34 5.81
C SER A 67 -34.40 9.29 4.86
N CYS A 68 -33.35 8.58 5.29
CA CYS A 68 -32.57 7.67 4.46
C CYS A 68 -32.88 6.19 4.73
N PHE A 69 -33.07 5.83 6.00
CA PHE A 69 -33.22 4.44 6.42
C PHE A 69 -34.42 4.23 7.34
N ASP A 70 -35.19 3.19 7.04
CA ASP A 70 -36.27 2.70 7.90
C ASP A 70 -35.75 1.54 8.76
N LEU A 71 -36.18 1.50 10.02
CA LEU A 71 -35.90 0.43 11.00
C LEU A 71 -37.21 -0.28 11.33
N PHE A 72 -37.25 -1.60 11.19
CA PHE A 72 -38.43 -2.44 11.45
C PHE A 72 -38.02 -3.80 12.02
N HIS A 73 -38.93 -4.51 12.67
CA HIS A 73 -38.66 -5.86 13.18
C HIS A 73 -39.14 -6.87 12.13
N GLY A 74 -38.30 -7.86 11.81
CA GLY A 74 -38.65 -8.89 10.83
C GLY A 74 -39.74 -9.81 11.38
N GLY A 75 -40.90 -9.85 10.71
CA GLY A 75 -41.98 -10.78 11.05
C GLY A 75 -42.01 -12.00 10.13
N ALA A 76 -42.27 -13.16 10.75
CA ALA A 76 -42.79 -14.43 10.21
C ALA A 76 -41.79 -15.57 9.91
N GLY A 77 -41.98 -16.64 10.70
CA GLY A 77 -41.47 -17.99 10.53
C GLY A 77 -41.67 -18.75 11.84
N GLY A 78 -42.89 -19.28 12.06
CA GLY A 78 -43.25 -19.97 13.29
C GLY A 78 -42.43 -21.23 13.52
N ASP A 79 -41.64 -21.24 14.58
CA ASP A 79 -41.69 -22.23 15.66
C ASP A 79 -40.83 -21.68 16.80
N GLY A 80 -41.27 -21.94 18.03
CA GLY A 80 -40.89 -21.21 19.23
C GLY A 80 -39.39 -21.20 19.53
N ASP A 81 -38.97 -20.05 20.08
CA ASP A 81 -37.66 -19.71 20.65
C ASP A 81 -36.67 -18.99 19.71
N GLY A 82 -36.79 -17.65 19.63
CA GLY A 82 -35.81 -16.78 18.96
C GLY A 82 -36.27 -15.34 18.84
N GLY A 83 -35.65 -14.41 19.57
CA GLY A 83 -36.05 -13.00 19.66
C GLY A 83 -36.13 -12.25 18.32
N GLU A 84 -37.14 -11.39 18.19
CA GLU A 84 -37.43 -10.58 17.00
C GLU A 84 -36.18 -9.82 16.48
N GLU A 85 -35.75 -10.15 15.27
CA GLU A 85 -34.54 -9.58 14.69
C GLU A 85 -34.82 -8.21 14.02
N ALA A 86 -34.25 -7.14 14.58
CA ALA A 86 -34.35 -5.81 14.00
C ALA A 86 -33.62 -5.71 12.64
N CYS A 87 -34.33 -5.26 11.62
CA CYS A 87 -33.88 -5.05 10.24
C CYS A 87 -33.93 -3.56 9.85
N PHE A 88 -33.22 -3.21 8.79
CA PHE A 88 -33.27 -1.88 8.20
C PHE A 88 -33.26 -1.93 6.68
N GLY A 89 -33.82 -0.91 6.04
CA GLY A 89 -33.90 -0.76 4.59
C GLY A 89 -33.91 0.70 4.17
N PHE A 90 -34.00 0.95 2.87
CA PHE A 90 -34.19 2.32 2.37
C PHE A 90 -35.59 2.82 2.65
N THR A 91 -35.72 4.11 2.99
CA THR A 91 -37.02 4.79 2.89
C THR A 91 -37.46 4.90 1.44
N LYS A 92 -38.76 5.10 1.19
CA LYS A 92 -39.29 5.33 -0.17
C LYS A 92 -38.56 6.48 -0.90
N ARG A 93 -38.28 7.57 -0.18
CA ARG A 93 -37.54 8.73 -0.72
C ARG A 93 -36.09 8.37 -1.09
N MET A 94 -35.40 7.63 -0.22
CA MET A 94 -34.04 7.18 -0.49
C MET A 94 -33.98 6.18 -1.64
N ALA A 95 -34.87 5.19 -1.67
CA ALA A 95 -34.96 4.20 -2.74
C ALA A 95 -35.11 4.86 -4.11
N ALA A 96 -36.03 5.83 -4.25
CA ALA A 96 -36.22 6.56 -5.50
C ALA A 96 -34.96 7.33 -5.96
N LEU A 97 -34.18 7.91 -5.03
CA LEU A 97 -32.92 8.57 -5.38
C LEU A 97 -31.81 7.57 -5.72
N VAL A 98 -31.80 6.40 -5.10
CA VAL A 98 -30.86 5.31 -5.45
C VAL A 98 -31.17 4.78 -6.85
N ASP A 99 -32.43 4.58 -7.19
CA ASP A 99 -32.86 4.18 -8.54
C ASP A 99 -32.51 5.25 -9.58
N ALA A 100 -32.70 6.52 -9.23
CA ALA A 100 -32.28 7.63 -10.09
C ALA A 100 -30.76 7.70 -10.30
N GLU A 101 -29.95 7.33 -9.30
CA GLU A 101 -28.49 7.21 -9.45
C GLU A 101 -28.11 6.03 -10.35
N GLU A 102 -28.71 4.86 -10.17
CA GLU A 102 -28.49 3.69 -11.03
C GLU A 102 -28.86 3.99 -12.49
N ALA A 103 -29.99 4.69 -12.71
CA ALA A 103 -30.41 5.16 -14.02
C ALA A 103 -29.44 6.20 -14.61
N ALA A 104 -28.93 7.15 -13.80
CA ALA A 104 -27.92 8.11 -14.24
C ALA A 104 -26.59 7.43 -14.60
N VAL A 105 -26.17 6.40 -13.86
CA VAL A 105 -24.98 5.60 -14.17
C VAL A 105 -25.17 4.87 -15.50
N ALA A 106 -26.32 4.25 -15.73
CA ALA A 106 -26.62 3.57 -16.99
C ALA A 106 -26.66 4.55 -18.18
N ALA A 107 -27.30 5.72 -18.01
CA ALA A 107 -27.38 6.74 -19.05
C ALA A 107 -26.00 7.36 -19.40
N SER A 108 -25.10 7.46 -18.42
CA SER A 108 -23.74 7.97 -18.62
C SER A 108 -22.75 6.95 -19.20
N GLU A 109 -23.16 5.70 -19.45
CA GLU A 109 -22.27 4.63 -19.94
C GLU A 109 -21.52 4.98 -21.25
N PRO A 110 -22.14 5.60 -22.27
CA PRO A 110 -21.42 6.04 -23.47
C PRO A 110 -20.35 7.10 -23.17
N ALA A 111 -20.69 8.09 -22.33
CA ALA A 111 -19.76 9.13 -21.92
C ALA A 111 -18.59 8.57 -21.08
N MET A 112 -18.83 7.52 -20.28
CA MET A 112 -17.78 6.80 -19.57
C MET A 112 -16.81 6.09 -20.52
N ALA A 113 -17.32 5.47 -21.58
CA ALA A 113 -16.49 4.84 -22.61
C ALA A 113 -15.64 5.89 -23.34
N ASP A 114 -16.21 7.04 -23.70
CA ASP A 114 -15.46 8.12 -24.36
C ASP A 114 -14.37 8.69 -23.45
N ARG A 115 -14.65 8.90 -22.16
CA ARG A 115 -13.63 9.29 -21.17
C ARG A 115 -12.52 8.26 -21.06
N LEU A 116 -12.86 6.97 -21.02
CA LEU A 116 -11.87 5.89 -20.95
C LEU A 116 -11.01 5.83 -22.22
N ALA A 117 -11.61 5.98 -23.39
CA ALA A 117 -10.90 6.05 -24.67
C ALA A 117 -9.92 7.23 -24.70
N ARG A 118 -10.37 8.43 -24.31
CA ARG A 118 -9.51 9.61 -24.19
C ARG A 118 -8.33 9.39 -23.25
N VAL A 119 -8.56 8.79 -22.08
CA VAL A 119 -7.47 8.44 -21.14
C VAL A 119 -6.45 7.49 -21.78
N LEU A 120 -6.91 6.49 -22.55
CA LEU A 120 -6.00 5.61 -23.28
C LEU A 120 -5.28 6.33 -24.43
N MET A 121 -5.93 7.29 -25.11
CA MET A 121 -5.29 8.12 -26.14
C MET A 121 -4.18 9.01 -25.56
N LEU A 122 -4.33 9.48 -24.32
CA LEU A 122 -3.28 10.19 -23.59
C LEU A 122 -2.12 9.27 -23.17
N ALA A 123 -2.39 7.98 -22.97
CA ALA A 123 -1.43 7.01 -22.49
C ALA A 123 -0.44 6.58 -23.58
N ARG A 124 0.84 6.51 -23.21
CA ARG A 124 1.91 6.01 -24.07
C ARG A 124 1.60 4.60 -24.54
N GLY A 125 1.61 4.41 -25.86
CA GLY A 125 1.32 3.12 -26.47
C GLY A 125 -0.16 2.72 -26.40
N ARG A 126 -1.06 3.67 -26.10
CA ARG A 126 -2.53 3.49 -26.13
C ARG A 126 -3.05 2.35 -25.26
N ARG A 127 -2.32 2.06 -24.18
CA ARG A 127 -2.62 0.94 -23.29
C ARG A 127 -2.33 1.30 -21.84
N LEU A 128 -3.10 0.73 -20.93
CA LEU A 128 -2.89 0.86 -19.48
C LEU A 128 -3.17 -0.46 -18.77
N GLN A 129 -2.34 -0.80 -17.78
CA GLN A 129 -2.58 -1.96 -16.93
C GLN A 129 -3.91 -1.82 -16.19
N VAL A 130 -4.72 -2.88 -16.17
CA VAL A 130 -6.04 -2.90 -15.51
C VAL A 130 -5.90 -2.58 -14.02
N SER A 131 -4.85 -3.10 -13.39
CA SER A 131 -4.53 -2.83 -11.98
C SER A 131 -4.18 -1.35 -11.71
N LYS A 132 -3.69 -0.62 -12.71
CA LYS A 132 -3.48 0.84 -12.63
C LYS A 132 -4.77 1.61 -12.91
N LEU A 133 -5.54 1.19 -13.94
CA LEU A 133 -6.84 1.79 -14.28
C LEU A 133 -7.83 1.79 -13.10
N ALA A 134 -7.75 0.80 -12.21
CA ALA A 134 -8.52 0.76 -10.97
C ALA A 134 -8.38 2.06 -10.13
N ALA A 135 -7.23 2.75 -10.19
CA ALA A 135 -7.02 4.02 -9.48
C ALA A 135 -7.82 5.20 -10.07
N LEU A 136 -8.18 5.11 -11.36
CA LEU A 136 -8.97 6.09 -12.13
C LEU A 136 -10.46 5.74 -12.20
N ARG A 137 -10.86 4.53 -11.77
CA ARG A 137 -12.26 4.06 -11.78
C ARG A 137 -13.25 5.09 -11.21
N GLY A 138 -13.07 5.45 -9.94
CA GLY A 138 -13.91 6.44 -9.26
C GLY A 138 -13.89 7.83 -9.91
N PRO A 139 -12.71 8.43 -10.16
CA PRO A 139 -12.59 9.71 -10.86
C PRO A 139 -13.28 9.78 -12.23
N LEU A 140 -13.27 8.70 -13.01
CA LEU A 140 -13.89 8.64 -14.35
C LEU A 140 -15.38 8.24 -14.31
N GLY A 141 -15.90 7.88 -13.13
CA GLY A 141 -17.28 7.45 -12.97
C GLY A 141 -17.55 5.99 -13.35
N LEU A 142 -16.52 5.18 -13.55
CA LEU A 142 -16.66 3.79 -13.99
C LEU A 142 -17.31 2.92 -12.87
N PRO A 143 -18.28 2.06 -13.19
CA PRO A 143 -18.89 1.14 -12.23
C PRO A 143 -17.89 0.03 -11.82
N ASP A 144 -18.22 -0.79 -10.81
CA ASP A 144 -17.29 -1.81 -10.28
C ASP A 144 -17.08 -2.97 -11.27
N ASP A 145 -18.09 -3.25 -12.07
CA ASP A 145 -18.19 -4.26 -13.11
C ASP A 145 -17.88 -3.71 -14.52
N TYR A 146 -17.26 -2.53 -14.65
CA TYR A 146 -17.00 -1.90 -15.95
C TYR A 146 -16.21 -2.81 -16.93
N LEU A 147 -15.39 -3.73 -16.43
CA LEU A 147 -14.69 -4.72 -17.24
C LEU A 147 -15.63 -5.77 -17.86
N LEU A 148 -16.74 -6.07 -17.20
CA LEU A 148 -17.73 -7.07 -17.60
C LEU A 148 -18.90 -6.46 -18.37
N ARG A 149 -19.17 -5.17 -18.16
CA ARG A 149 -20.30 -4.46 -18.76
C ARG A 149 -19.88 -3.53 -19.90
N LEU A 150 -18.97 -2.59 -19.61
CA LEU A 150 -18.59 -1.52 -20.54
C LEU A 150 -17.62 -2.00 -21.63
N LEU A 151 -16.69 -2.90 -21.30
CA LEU A 151 -15.73 -3.41 -22.30
C LEU A 151 -16.39 -4.33 -23.34
N PRO A 152 -17.22 -5.33 -22.98
CA PRO A 152 -17.87 -6.18 -23.98
C PRO A 152 -18.87 -5.42 -24.85
N ALA A 153 -19.48 -4.35 -24.32
CA ALA A 153 -20.37 -3.48 -25.09
C ALA A 153 -19.62 -2.61 -26.13
N ARG A 154 -18.31 -2.41 -25.97
CA ARG A 154 -17.45 -1.54 -26.80
C ARG A 154 -16.17 -2.23 -27.26
N THR A 155 -16.32 -3.46 -27.76
CA THR A 155 -15.23 -4.24 -28.38
C THR A 155 -14.67 -3.59 -29.65
N ASP A 156 -15.39 -2.62 -30.22
CA ASP A 156 -14.95 -1.77 -31.32
C ASP A 156 -13.83 -0.79 -30.93
N LEU A 157 -13.72 -0.47 -29.62
CA LEU A 157 -12.72 0.44 -29.09
C LEU A 157 -11.69 -0.25 -28.21
N PHE A 158 -12.11 -1.22 -27.39
CA PHE A 158 -11.27 -1.77 -26.32
C PHE A 158 -10.94 -3.24 -26.52
N ARG A 159 -9.70 -3.60 -26.18
CA ARG A 159 -9.26 -4.99 -26.06
C ARG A 159 -8.58 -5.20 -24.71
N LEU A 160 -9.02 -6.23 -24.00
CA LEU A 160 -8.31 -6.73 -22.83
C LEU A 160 -7.25 -7.73 -23.30
N ALA A 161 -5.98 -7.37 -23.17
CA ALA A 161 -4.85 -8.21 -23.53
C ALA A 161 -4.11 -8.65 -22.26
N ASN A 162 -3.65 -9.90 -22.19
CA ASN A 162 -2.70 -10.31 -21.17
C ASN A 162 -1.37 -10.67 -21.84
N PRO A 163 -0.44 -9.71 -21.98
CA PRO A 163 0.85 -9.96 -22.63
C PRO A 163 1.72 -10.98 -21.87
N TYR A 164 1.36 -11.32 -20.63
CA TYR A 164 2.02 -12.34 -19.83
C TYR A 164 0.97 -13.31 -19.25
N PRO A 165 0.50 -14.32 -20.00
CA PRO A 165 -0.58 -15.23 -19.61
C PRO A 165 -0.38 -15.88 -18.23
N HIS A 166 0.89 -16.13 -17.88
CA HIS A 166 1.33 -16.72 -16.61
C HIS A 166 1.20 -15.76 -15.40
N ARG A 167 0.97 -14.46 -15.64
CA ARG A 167 0.74 -13.44 -14.61
C ARG A 167 -0.68 -12.89 -14.74
N ARG A 168 -1.62 -13.41 -13.95
CA ARG A 168 -3.02 -12.93 -13.91
C ARG A 168 -3.16 -11.42 -13.63
N ASN A 169 -2.18 -10.80 -12.98
CA ASN A 169 -2.17 -9.37 -12.65
C ASN A 169 -1.54 -8.45 -13.72
N ALA A 170 -1.12 -9.01 -14.87
CA ALA A 170 -0.46 -8.26 -15.94
C ALA A 170 -1.41 -7.86 -17.08
N ALA A 171 -2.73 -8.04 -16.91
CA ALA A 171 -3.70 -7.65 -17.91
C ALA A 171 -3.64 -6.13 -18.20
N GLU A 172 -3.65 -5.80 -19.48
CA GLU A 172 -3.64 -4.45 -20.04
C GLU A 172 -4.90 -4.21 -20.85
N LEU A 173 -5.47 -3.02 -20.70
CA LEU A 173 -6.53 -2.53 -21.56
C LEU A 173 -5.88 -1.71 -22.69
N GLU A 174 -6.13 -2.13 -23.93
CA GLU A 174 -5.62 -1.50 -25.14
C GLU A 174 -6.77 -0.80 -25.88
N LEU A 175 -6.49 0.40 -26.41
CA LEU A 175 -7.35 1.08 -27.37
C LEU A 175 -6.98 0.65 -28.79
N LEU A 176 -7.93 0.03 -29.49
CA LEU A 176 -7.71 -0.59 -30.80
C LEU A 176 -7.54 0.40 -31.94
N ARG A 177 -8.31 1.49 -31.92
CA ARG A 177 -8.31 2.51 -32.97
C ARG A 177 -8.26 3.90 -32.38
N TRP A 178 -7.55 4.79 -33.06
CA TRP A 178 -7.59 6.21 -32.74
C TRP A 178 -8.94 6.80 -33.14
N VAL A 179 -9.54 7.63 -32.27
CA VAL A 179 -10.84 8.26 -32.52
C VAL A 179 -10.64 9.78 -32.63
N PRO A 180 -10.50 10.35 -33.84
CA PRO A 180 -10.18 11.77 -34.02
C PRO A 180 -11.18 12.72 -33.37
N SER A 181 -12.48 12.38 -33.38
CA SER A 181 -13.52 13.18 -32.74
C SER A 181 -13.40 13.28 -31.21
N LEU A 182 -12.69 12.34 -30.58
CA LEU A 182 -12.40 12.36 -29.15
C LEU A 182 -11.03 13.00 -28.84
N ALA A 183 -10.17 13.17 -29.84
CA ALA A 183 -8.82 13.75 -29.71
C ALA A 183 -8.83 15.29 -29.61
N VAL A 184 -9.85 15.87 -28.98
CA VAL A 184 -10.01 17.32 -28.82
C VAL A 184 -10.03 17.62 -27.32
N SER A 185 -9.02 18.35 -26.85
CA SER A 185 -8.88 18.72 -25.44
C SER A 185 -9.94 19.74 -25.01
N SER A 186 -10.15 19.87 -23.70
CA SER A 186 -11.07 20.89 -23.17
C SER A 186 -10.66 22.32 -23.55
N VAL A 187 -9.36 22.58 -23.70
CA VAL A 187 -8.83 23.89 -24.12
C VAL A 187 -9.10 24.13 -25.61
N GLU A 188 -8.92 23.12 -26.45
CA GLU A 188 -9.22 23.19 -27.89
C GLU A 188 -10.72 23.37 -28.13
N ALA A 189 -11.55 22.62 -27.39
CA ALA A 189 -13.01 22.74 -27.46
C ALA A 189 -13.49 24.13 -27.02
N ALA A 190 -12.92 24.69 -25.94
CA ALA A 190 -13.24 26.04 -25.48
C ALA A 190 -12.86 27.10 -26.53
N ALA A 191 -11.70 26.98 -27.17
CA ALA A 191 -11.24 27.89 -28.21
C ALA A 191 -12.11 27.82 -29.47
N ALA A 192 -12.53 26.63 -29.89
CA ALA A 192 -13.44 26.43 -31.02
C ALA A 192 -14.83 27.03 -30.78
N SER A 193 -15.27 27.10 -29.51
CA SER A 193 -16.55 27.70 -29.12
C SER A 193 -16.52 29.23 -28.95
N ALA A 194 -15.33 29.84 -28.94
CA ALA A 194 -15.19 31.29 -28.79
C ALA A 194 -15.51 32.01 -30.11
N ALA A 195 -16.22 33.14 -30.02
CA ALA A 195 -16.73 33.89 -31.18
C ALA A 195 -15.66 34.33 -32.20
N ASP A 196 -14.40 34.47 -31.75
CA ASP A 196 -13.30 35.03 -32.55
C ASP A 196 -12.34 33.99 -33.16
N SER A 197 -12.65 32.68 -33.14
CA SER A 197 -11.76 31.64 -33.72
C SER A 197 -10.31 31.76 -33.21
N SER A 198 -10.13 32.14 -31.94
CA SER A 198 -8.80 32.37 -31.37
C SER A 198 -8.03 31.05 -31.22
N ALA A 199 -6.71 31.08 -31.40
CA ALA A 199 -5.86 29.92 -31.16
C ALA A 199 -6.04 29.37 -29.74
N PRO A 200 -5.97 28.03 -29.53
CA PRO A 200 -6.11 27.44 -28.19
C PRO A 200 -5.10 28.02 -27.22
N ARG A 201 -5.57 28.46 -26.05
CA ARG A 201 -4.72 29.01 -24.97
C ARG A 201 -5.31 28.73 -23.60
N PHE A 202 -4.46 28.65 -22.59
CA PHE A 202 -4.89 28.42 -21.21
C PHE A 202 -5.51 29.70 -20.61
N THR A 203 -6.57 29.56 -19.83
CA THR A 203 -7.25 30.70 -19.18
C THR A 203 -6.87 30.78 -17.71
N CYS A 204 -6.51 31.97 -17.20
CA CYS A 204 -6.24 32.14 -15.77
C CYS A 204 -7.53 32.35 -14.98
N SER A 205 -7.83 31.47 -14.03
CA SER A 205 -9.02 31.57 -13.17
C SER A 205 -8.78 32.30 -11.84
N LEU A 206 -7.65 33.01 -11.69
CA LEU A 206 -7.36 33.79 -10.47
C LEU A 206 -7.94 35.21 -10.56
N PRO A 207 -8.28 35.84 -9.42
CA PRO A 207 -8.74 37.23 -9.40
C PRO A 207 -7.74 38.18 -10.09
N PRO A 208 -8.21 39.28 -10.72
CA PRO A 208 -7.33 40.25 -11.39
C PRO A 208 -6.26 40.86 -10.48
N SER A 209 -6.49 40.90 -9.17
CA SER A 209 -5.53 41.35 -8.16
C SER A 209 -4.24 40.52 -8.12
N TRP A 210 -4.22 39.32 -8.70
CA TRP A 210 -3.04 38.46 -8.81
C TRP A 210 -2.21 38.76 -10.06
N ALA A 211 -1.89 40.04 -10.29
CA ALA A 211 -1.24 40.53 -11.50
C ALA A 211 0.03 39.75 -11.89
N LYS A 212 0.86 39.34 -10.91
CA LYS A 212 2.07 38.53 -11.15
C LYS A 212 1.77 37.14 -11.73
N SER A 213 0.68 36.50 -11.29
CA SER A 213 0.28 35.19 -11.81
C SER A 213 -0.32 35.30 -13.21
N HIS A 214 -1.09 36.36 -13.46
CA HIS A 214 -1.61 36.68 -14.79
C HIS A 214 -0.49 36.95 -15.80
N ALA A 215 0.51 37.79 -15.44
CA ALA A 215 1.67 38.04 -16.28
C ALA A 215 2.45 36.75 -16.62
N LYS A 216 2.66 35.87 -15.64
CA LYS A 216 3.28 34.56 -15.86
C LYS A 216 2.45 33.64 -16.76
N MET A 217 1.12 33.72 -16.70
CA MET A 217 0.25 32.96 -17.58
C MET A 217 0.32 33.48 -19.02
N GLU A 218 0.36 34.80 -19.22
CA GLU A 218 0.56 35.39 -20.55
C GLU A 218 1.93 35.02 -21.12
N GLU A 219 2.99 35.08 -20.31
CA GLU A 219 4.32 34.57 -20.69
C GLU A 219 4.26 33.08 -21.06
N PHE A 220 3.59 32.25 -20.26
CA PHE A 220 3.41 30.83 -20.57
C PHE A 220 2.61 30.62 -21.86
N ASN A 221 1.61 31.44 -22.15
CA ASN A 221 0.79 31.41 -23.36
C ASN A 221 1.47 32.01 -24.60
N SER A 222 2.61 32.70 -24.45
CA SER A 222 3.39 33.19 -25.59
C SER A 222 3.91 32.04 -26.49
N THR A 223 4.09 30.85 -25.91
CA THR A 223 4.36 29.61 -26.66
C THR A 223 3.05 28.99 -27.16
N PRO A 224 3.00 28.50 -28.41
CA PRO A 224 1.83 27.84 -28.97
C PRO A 224 1.32 26.70 -28.08
N TYR A 225 0.01 26.53 -28.01
CA TYR A 225 -0.58 25.41 -27.30
C TYR A 225 -0.20 24.08 -27.95
N ILE A 226 0.23 23.12 -27.13
CA ILE A 226 0.58 21.78 -27.57
C ILE A 226 -0.55 20.84 -27.15
N SER A 227 -1.23 20.27 -28.14
CA SER A 227 -2.33 19.32 -27.90
C SER A 227 -1.84 18.12 -27.09
N PRO A 228 -2.54 17.71 -26.01
CA PRO A 228 -2.19 16.54 -25.22
C PRO A 228 -2.34 15.24 -26.03
N TYR A 229 -3.14 15.26 -27.10
CA TYR A 229 -3.38 14.12 -28.00
C TYR A 229 -2.39 14.06 -29.18
N SER A 230 -1.38 14.93 -29.23
CA SER A 230 -0.35 14.86 -30.27
C SER A 230 0.54 13.61 -30.12
N GLU A 231 0.68 12.83 -31.21
CA GLU A 231 1.47 11.57 -31.22
C GLU A 231 3.00 11.80 -31.16
N ARG A 232 3.46 13.05 -31.17
CA ARG A 232 4.88 13.42 -31.08
C ARG A 232 5.37 13.39 -29.63
N TRP A 233 5.34 12.22 -29.00
CA TRP A 233 5.93 11.99 -27.67
C TRP A 233 7.46 12.16 -27.65
N ALA A 234 8.11 12.16 -28.83
CA ALA A 234 9.56 12.11 -29.03
C ALA A 234 10.14 13.20 -29.96
N ALA A 235 9.37 14.21 -30.37
CA ALA A 235 9.94 15.27 -31.17
C ALA A 235 10.63 16.29 -30.26
N ILE A 236 11.94 16.42 -30.44
CA ILE A 236 12.86 17.35 -29.80
C ILE A 236 12.21 18.74 -29.66
N GLY A 237 12.06 19.16 -28.41
CA GLY A 237 11.64 20.51 -28.02
C GLY A 237 12.47 20.95 -26.82
N THR A 238 12.36 22.23 -26.47
CA THR A 238 13.01 22.77 -25.27
C THR A 238 12.32 22.23 -24.00
N ASP A 239 12.93 22.40 -22.81
CA ASP A 239 12.29 22.09 -21.53
C ASP A 239 10.91 22.77 -21.38
N ALA A 240 10.70 23.91 -22.05
CA ALA A 240 9.44 24.65 -22.07
C ALA A 240 8.32 23.93 -22.84
N ASP A 241 8.62 23.31 -23.98
CA ASP A 241 7.64 22.56 -24.79
C ASP A 241 7.17 21.29 -24.06
N ALA A 242 8.13 20.61 -23.41
CA ALA A 242 7.84 19.45 -22.58
C ALA A 242 6.95 19.83 -21.38
N GLU A 243 7.22 20.96 -20.73
CA GLU A 243 6.37 21.47 -19.65
C GLU A 243 4.99 21.91 -20.16
N LYS A 244 4.91 22.60 -21.31
CA LYS A 244 3.65 23.02 -21.94
C LYS A 244 2.73 21.82 -22.21
N ARG A 245 3.29 20.74 -22.79
CA ARG A 245 2.55 19.49 -23.02
C ARG A 245 2.16 18.82 -21.71
N ALA A 246 3.05 18.73 -20.72
CA ALA A 246 2.74 18.10 -19.44
C ALA A 246 1.59 18.82 -18.71
N VAL A 247 1.56 20.16 -18.76
CA VAL A 247 0.44 20.97 -18.25
C VAL A 247 -0.83 20.66 -19.02
N ALA A 248 -0.78 20.59 -20.36
CA ALA A 248 -1.94 20.25 -21.19
C ALA A 248 -2.50 18.84 -20.87
N VAL A 249 -1.63 17.85 -20.65
CA VAL A 249 -2.02 16.48 -20.30
C VAL A 249 -2.68 16.42 -18.93
N VAL A 250 -2.11 17.08 -17.91
CA VAL A 250 -2.74 17.13 -16.57
C VAL A 250 -4.06 17.88 -16.62
N HIS A 251 -4.12 19.00 -17.35
CA HIS A 251 -5.33 19.77 -17.54
C HIS A 251 -6.45 18.90 -18.13
N GLU A 252 -6.17 18.20 -19.23
CA GLU A 252 -7.12 17.31 -19.87
C GLU A 252 -7.48 16.12 -18.98
N LEU A 253 -6.52 15.49 -18.31
CA LEU A 253 -6.82 14.38 -17.41
C LEU A 253 -7.74 14.80 -16.26
N LEU A 254 -7.57 16.01 -15.71
CA LEU A 254 -8.46 16.55 -14.70
C LEU A 254 -9.82 16.93 -15.29
N SER A 255 -9.87 17.50 -16.50
CA SER A 255 -11.12 17.83 -17.20
C SER A 255 -11.99 16.60 -17.43
N LEU A 256 -11.39 15.43 -17.66
CA LEU A 256 -12.09 14.14 -17.82
C LEU A 256 -12.63 13.56 -16.50
N THR A 257 -12.17 14.03 -15.33
CA THR A 257 -12.69 13.54 -14.05
C THR A 257 -14.04 14.18 -13.69
N LEU A 258 -14.93 13.39 -13.08
CA LEU A 258 -16.27 13.82 -12.66
C LEU A 258 -16.25 15.07 -11.76
N TRP A 259 -15.26 15.18 -10.87
CA TRP A 259 -15.12 16.31 -9.93
C TRP A 259 -13.95 17.23 -10.27
N LYS A 260 -13.40 17.17 -11.49
CA LYS A 260 -12.29 18.05 -11.94
C LYS A 260 -11.11 18.10 -10.95
N LYS A 261 -10.84 16.98 -10.27
CA LYS A 261 -9.85 16.87 -9.18
C LYS A 261 -9.26 15.48 -9.07
N MET A 262 -8.00 15.40 -8.64
CA MET A 262 -7.29 14.15 -8.43
C MET A 262 -6.22 14.30 -7.34
N SER A 263 -5.82 13.20 -6.71
CA SER A 263 -4.65 13.22 -5.83
C SER A 263 -3.38 13.38 -6.65
N VAL A 264 -2.44 14.19 -6.16
CA VAL A 264 -1.11 14.36 -6.78
C VAL A 264 -0.36 13.03 -6.80
N LEU A 265 -0.47 12.21 -5.76
CA LEU A 265 0.13 10.86 -5.73
C LEU A 265 -0.45 9.95 -6.84
N LYS A 266 -1.75 10.06 -7.12
CA LYS A 266 -2.37 9.33 -8.23
C LYS A 266 -1.83 9.81 -9.57
N LEU A 267 -1.65 11.12 -9.78
CA LEU A 267 -1.03 11.64 -11.01
C LEU A 267 0.41 11.14 -11.19
N GLU A 268 1.21 11.15 -10.11
CA GLU A 268 2.58 10.66 -10.15
C GLU A 268 2.67 9.15 -10.42
N HIS A 269 1.65 8.37 -10.04
CA HIS A 269 1.56 6.94 -10.35
C HIS A 269 1.51 6.64 -11.86
N PHE A 270 1.00 7.58 -12.66
CA PHE A 270 0.91 7.50 -14.12
C PHE A 270 1.97 8.32 -14.85
N ARG A 271 3.05 8.73 -14.15
CA ARG A 271 4.09 9.60 -14.72
C ARG A 271 4.67 9.06 -16.02
N ARG A 272 4.97 7.76 -16.08
CA ARG A 272 5.58 7.12 -17.25
C ARG A 272 4.60 6.99 -18.41
N GLU A 273 3.36 6.67 -18.09
CA GLU A 273 2.29 6.46 -19.06
C GLU A 273 1.85 7.77 -19.71
N PHE A 274 1.82 8.88 -18.97
CA PHE A 274 1.40 10.18 -19.50
C PHE A 274 2.56 11.12 -19.87
N GLY A 275 3.82 10.71 -19.60
CA GLY A 275 5.00 11.52 -19.90
C GLY A 275 5.12 12.78 -19.03
N LEU A 276 4.84 12.65 -17.73
CA LEU A 276 4.92 13.76 -16.77
C LEU A 276 6.35 13.94 -16.22
N PRO A 277 6.74 15.15 -15.78
CA PRO A 277 8.08 15.40 -15.23
C PRO A 277 8.32 14.73 -13.87
N GLU A 278 9.59 14.56 -13.48
CA GLU A 278 9.99 13.92 -12.21
C GLU A 278 9.46 14.61 -10.96
N ASP A 279 9.25 15.93 -11.00
CA ASP A 279 8.61 16.69 -9.93
C ASP A 279 7.29 17.30 -10.42
N THR A 280 6.31 16.42 -10.64
CA THR A 280 4.96 16.80 -11.06
C THR A 280 4.32 17.77 -10.05
N ALA A 281 4.51 17.55 -8.75
CA ALA A 281 4.00 18.44 -7.71
C ALA A 281 4.52 19.88 -7.87
N ARG A 282 5.83 20.07 -8.11
CA ARG A 282 6.43 21.38 -8.36
C ARG A 282 5.89 22.03 -9.63
N MET A 283 5.69 21.27 -10.71
CA MET A 283 5.06 21.78 -11.92
C MET A 283 3.66 22.35 -11.61
N LEU A 284 2.82 21.62 -10.87
CA LEU A 284 1.48 22.08 -10.52
C LEU A 284 1.50 23.41 -9.73
N HIS A 285 2.44 23.56 -8.79
CA HIS A 285 2.60 24.80 -8.02
C HIS A 285 3.11 25.98 -8.85
N ARG A 286 3.85 25.74 -9.94
CA ARG A 286 4.30 26.80 -10.87
C ARG A 286 3.15 27.37 -11.71
N HIS A 287 2.04 26.64 -11.83
CA HIS A 287 0.87 27.03 -12.64
C HIS A 287 -0.40 27.28 -11.80
N PRO A 288 -0.38 28.23 -10.85
CA PRO A 288 -1.50 28.46 -9.91
C PRO A 288 -2.77 29.03 -10.57
N CYS A 289 -2.66 29.57 -11.79
CA CYS A 289 -3.78 30.03 -12.60
C CYS A 289 -4.70 28.88 -13.05
N LEU A 290 -4.15 27.68 -13.24
CA LEU A 290 -4.87 26.49 -13.71
C LEU A 290 -5.16 25.53 -12.56
N PHE A 291 -4.18 25.32 -11.69
CA PHE A 291 -4.23 24.29 -10.66
C PHE A 291 -4.28 24.89 -9.26
N TYR A 292 -5.20 24.39 -8.45
CA TYR A 292 -5.18 24.58 -7.01
C TYR A 292 -4.73 23.29 -6.34
N VAL A 293 -3.66 23.35 -5.55
CA VAL A 293 -3.12 22.21 -4.81
C VAL A 293 -3.42 22.37 -3.33
N SER A 294 -4.31 21.53 -2.80
CA SER A 294 -4.66 21.48 -1.38
C SER A 294 -3.91 20.36 -0.68
N ASN A 295 -3.45 20.60 0.55
CA ASN A 295 -2.88 19.57 1.45
C ASN A 295 -3.82 19.27 2.62
N ARG A 296 -5.13 19.34 2.39
CA ARG A 296 -6.11 19.04 3.44
C ARG A 296 -6.10 17.55 3.77
N TYR A 297 -6.24 17.21 5.06
CA TYR A 297 -6.24 15.83 5.55
C TYR A 297 -4.96 15.04 5.24
N LYS A 298 -3.81 15.70 5.07
CA LYS A 298 -2.52 15.09 4.69
C LYS A 298 -2.54 14.44 3.29
N ILE A 299 -3.53 14.75 2.45
CA ILE A 299 -3.65 14.28 1.07
C ILE A 299 -3.47 15.47 0.13
N HIS A 300 -2.43 15.43 -0.69
CA HIS A 300 -2.23 16.44 -1.73
C HIS A 300 -3.23 16.19 -2.87
N THR A 301 -4.20 17.09 -3.01
CA THR A 301 -5.25 17.03 -4.04
C THR A 301 -5.09 18.24 -4.96
N VAL A 302 -4.95 17.97 -6.25
CA VAL A 302 -5.01 19.01 -7.27
C VAL A 302 -6.43 19.15 -7.80
N VAL A 303 -6.86 20.39 -7.99
CA VAL A 303 -8.15 20.80 -8.51
C VAL A 303 -7.91 21.68 -9.73
N LEU A 304 -8.65 21.42 -10.81
CA LEU A 304 -8.68 22.29 -11.98
C LEU A 304 -9.58 23.48 -11.69
N ARG A 305 -9.01 24.69 -11.60
CA ARG A 305 -9.72 25.89 -11.12
C ARG A 305 -10.89 26.27 -12.02
N GLU A 306 -10.70 26.23 -13.33
CA GLU A 306 -11.73 26.58 -14.32
C GLU A 306 -12.96 25.67 -14.26
N GLY A 307 -12.83 24.46 -13.68
CA GLY A 307 -13.94 23.54 -13.47
C GLY A 307 -14.90 23.98 -12.35
N TYR A 308 -14.56 25.04 -11.62
CA TYR A 308 -15.30 25.49 -10.45
C TYR A 308 -15.72 26.95 -10.54
N GLU A 309 -16.90 27.25 -10.02
CA GLU A 309 -17.37 28.60 -9.72
C GLU A 309 -17.66 28.67 -8.22
N GLY A 310 -16.82 29.41 -7.50
CA GLY A 310 -16.80 29.34 -6.04
C GLY A 310 -16.52 27.93 -5.53
N SER A 311 -17.48 27.34 -4.80
CA SER A 311 -17.37 25.99 -4.25
C SER A 311 -18.09 24.92 -5.09
N GLU A 312 -18.71 25.30 -6.20
CA GLU A 312 -19.51 24.42 -7.03
C GLU A 312 -18.83 24.09 -8.36
N LEU A 313 -19.11 22.91 -8.89
CA LEU A 313 -18.67 22.51 -10.23
C LEU A 313 -19.50 23.26 -11.27
N ARG A 314 -18.83 23.87 -12.26
CA ARG A 314 -19.52 24.57 -13.36
C ARG A 314 -20.40 23.64 -14.17
N GLU A 315 -19.88 22.45 -14.51
CA GLU A 315 -20.59 21.43 -15.24
C GLU A 315 -20.66 20.14 -14.42
N LYS A 316 -21.88 19.71 -14.10
CA LYS A 316 -22.12 18.49 -13.32
C LYS A 316 -22.52 17.35 -14.24
N ASP A 317 -21.73 16.27 -14.24
CA ASP A 317 -22.13 15.00 -14.86
C ASP A 317 -23.42 14.48 -14.19
N PRO A 318 -24.34 13.82 -14.93
CA PRO A 318 -25.56 13.26 -14.36
C PRO A 318 -25.33 12.39 -13.12
N VAL A 319 -24.23 11.63 -13.08
CA VAL A 319 -23.85 10.80 -11.93
C VAL A 319 -23.46 11.66 -10.72
N VAL A 320 -22.82 12.81 -10.95
CA VAL A 320 -22.49 13.77 -9.89
C VAL A 320 -23.76 14.43 -9.37
N ALA A 321 -24.65 14.86 -10.25
CA ALA A 321 -25.93 15.48 -9.88
C ALA A 321 -26.81 14.51 -9.06
N ALA A 322 -26.87 13.24 -9.43
CA ALA A 322 -27.59 12.22 -8.64
C ALA A 322 -26.98 12.01 -7.24
N LYS A 323 -25.65 12.00 -7.14
CA LYS A 323 -24.92 11.89 -5.86
C LYS A 323 -25.11 13.11 -4.96
N ASP A 324 -25.20 14.31 -5.54
CA ASP A 324 -25.49 15.54 -4.81
C ASP A 324 -26.87 15.45 -4.14
N ARG A 325 -27.91 15.03 -4.87
CA ARG A 325 -29.28 14.83 -4.33
C ARG A 325 -29.33 13.82 -3.19
N LEU A 326 -28.59 12.72 -3.30
CA LEU A 326 -28.43 11.75 -2.20
C LEU A 326 -27.77 12.40 -0.97
N GLY A 327 -26.75 13.23 -1.19
CA GLY A 327 -26.08 13.98 -0.13
C GLY A 327 -27.00 14.98 0.57
N GLU A 328 -27.84 15.67 -0.19
CA GLU A 328 -28.86 16.60 0.31
C GLU A 328 -29.86 15.87 1.24
N LEU A 329 -30.41 14.73 0.81
CA LEU A 329 -31.34 13.94 1.63
C LEU A 329 -30.70 13.45 2.94
N MET A 330 -29.43 13.02 2.89
CA MET A 330 -28.68 12.61 4.08
C MET A 330 -28.46 13.77 5.04
N GLN A 331 -28.27 14.98 4.53
CA GLN A 331 -28.06 16.16 5.34
C GLN A 331 -29.37 16.69 5.93
N GLU A 332 -30.47 16.63 5.17
CA GLU A 332 -31.84 16.91 5.62
C GLU A 332 -32.19 16.02 6.82
N GLY A 333 -32.04 14.69 6.70
CA GLY A 333 -32.39 13.76 7.77
C GLY A 333 -31.58 13.97 9.06
N LEU A 334 -30.29 14.30 8.90
CA LEU A 334 -29.44 14.64 10.03
C LEU A 334 -29.85 15.95 10.71
N HIS A 335 -30.27 16.95 9.93
CA HIS A 335 -30.77 18.22 10.46
C HIS A 335 -32.05 18.00 11.27
N GLU A 336 -33.02 17.27 10.72
CA GLU A 336 -34.26 16.90 11.39
C GLU A 336 -34.01 16.15 12.71
N TYR A 337 -33.12 15.15 12.69
CA TYR A 337 -32.76 14.40 13.89
C TYR A 337 -32.19 15.32 14.99
N ASN A 338 -31.32 16.26 14.63
CA ASN A 338 -30.73 17.19 15.59
C ASN A 338 -31.76 18.18 16.15
N GLN A 339 -32.73 18.62 15.35
CA GLN A 339 -33.82 19.49 15.81
C GLN A 339 -34.73 18.76 16.82
N ARG A 340 -35.17 17.55 16.50
CA ARG A 340 -36.00 16.73 17.41
C ARG A 340 -35.29 16.49 18.75
N ARG A 341 -34.01 16.10 18.71
CA ARG A 341 -33.17 15.94 19.91
C ARG A 341 -33.05 17.21 20.75
N ARG A 342 -33.00 18.39 20.12
CA ARG A 342 -32.94 19.67 20.85
C ARG A 342 -34.28 19.95 21.55
N SER A 343 -35.39 19.76 20.86
CA SER A 343 -36.73 19.90 21.43
C SER A 343 -36.97 18.94 22.60
N ASP A 344 -36.66 17.64 22.43
CA ASP A 344 -36.77 16.64 23.50
C ASP A 344 -35.91 16.97 24.73
N ASN A 345 -34.71 17.52 24.51
CA ASN A 345 -33.83 17.92 25.60
C ASN A 345 -34.34 19.18 26.31
N LEU A 346 -34.95 20.12 25.59
CA LEU A 346 -35.57 21.31 26.16
C LEU A 346 -36.76 20.90 27.03
N GLU A 347 -37.61 20.00 26.52
CA GLU A 347 -38.75 19.44 27.23
C GLU A 347 -38.32 18.67 28.49
N LYS A 348 -37.23 17.89 28.42
CA LYS A 348 -36.66 17.23 29.62
C LYS A 348 -36.14 18.22 30.66
N LYS A 349 -35.59 19.35 30.25
CA LYS A 349 -35.16 20.42 31.16
C LYS A 349 -36.35 21.13 31.79
N ARG A 350 -37.42 21.39 31.02
CA ARG A 350 -38.71 21.89 31.54
C ARG A 350 -39.26 20.94 32.61
N ARG A 351 -39.28 19.63 32.35
CA ARG A 351 -39.74 18.61 33.32
C ARG A 351 -38.85 18.43 34.56
N ARG A 352 -37.59 18.84 34.51
CA ARG A 352 -36.64 18.78 35.64
C ARG A 352 -36.65 20.06 36.49
N GLY A 353 -37.47 21.06 36.13
CA GLY A 353 -37.50 22.34 36.83
C GLY A 353 -36.24 23.18 36.64
N GLU A 354 -35.41 22.87 35.63
CA GLU A 354 -34.16 23.59 35.34
C GLU A 354 -34.40 24.82 34.44
N ILE A 355 -35.65 25.11 34.09
CA ILE A 355 -36.08 26.26 33.29
C ILE A 355 -37.31 26.84 34.00
N GLU A 356 -37.16 28.02 34.61
CA GLU A 356 -38.29 28.79 35.15
C GLU A 356 -39.17 29.34 34.03
N ILE A 357 -40.48 29.25 34.24
CA ILE A 357 -41.47 29.85 33.38
C ILE A 357 -41.51 31.34 33.70
N LYS A 358 -41.15 32.21 32.75
CA LYS A 358 -41.76 33.53 32.68
C LYS A 358 -42.98 33.39 31.77
N GLU A 359 -44.14 33.31 32.38
CA GLU A 359 -45.41 33.60 31.73
C GLU A 359 -45.42 35.10 31.49
N GLU A 360 -44.99 35.55 30.31
CA GLU A 360 -45.42 36.81 29.70
C GLU A 360 -44.88 36.85 28.26
N GLU A 361 -45.83 37.02 27.33
CA GLU A 361 -45.68 37.27 25.89
C GLU A 361 -45.38 36.06 24.96
N GLU A 362 -46.18 34.99 25.06
CA GLU A 362 -46.16 33.86 24.11
C GLU A 362 -46.81 34.12 22.73
N GLU A 363 -47.45 35.27 22.47
CA GLU A 363 -48.02 35.58 21.14
C GLU A 363 -47.09 36.39 20.21
N ASP A 364 -46.22 37.27 20.74
CA ASP A 364 -45.32 38.07 19.90
C ASP A 364 -44.01 37.35 19.53
N ASP A 365 -43.54 36.43 20.38
CA ASP A 365 -42.30 35.67 20.14
C ASP A 365 -42.48 34.46 19.21
N GLU A 366 -43.66 33.84 19.11
CA GLU A 366 -43.92 32.82 18.08
C GLU A 366 -44.05 33.43 16.69
N GLU A 367 -44.66 34.61 16.56
CA GLU A 367 -44.74 35.34 15.29
C GLU A 367 -43.36 35.89 14.90
N ALA A 368 -42.58 36.45 15.84
CA ALA A 368 -41.21 36.89 15.61
C ALA A 368 -40.23 35.74 15.34
N ALA A 369 -40.39 34.55 15.95
CA ALA A 369 -39.58 33.38 15.66
C ALA A 369 -40.01 32.67 14.36
N ARG A 370 -41.31 32.71 14.00
CA ARG A 370 -41.77 32.25 12.69
C ARG A 370 -41.32 33.20 11.59
N LEU A 371 -41.34 34.52 11.82
CA LEU A 371 -40.80 35.55 10.93
C LEU A 371 -39.27 35.49 10.83
N ASP A 372 -38.52 35.34 11.93
CA ASP A 372 -37.05 35.17 11.90
C ASP A 372 -36.65 33.81 11.28
N SER A 373 -37.42 32.74 11.49
CA SER A 373 -37.16 31.46 10.84
C SER A 373 -37.59 31.47 9.37
N ALA A 374 -38.66 32.16 9.00
CA ALA A 374 -39.11 32.33 7.62
C ALA A 374 -38.20 33.29 6.87
N GLU A 375 -37.75 34.38 7.49
CA GLU A 375 -36.80 35.36 6.97
C GLU A 375 -35.40 34.77 6.90
N LYS A 376 -34.91 33.99 7.88
CA LYS A 376 -33.65 33.22 7.73
C LYS A 376 -33.77 32.04 6.77
N ARG A 377 -34.96 31.47 6.57
CA ARG A 377 -35.24 30.43 5.56
C ARG A 377 -35.42 31.05 4.17
N GLU A 378 -35.87 32.29 4.08
CA GLU A 378 -36.01 33.09 2.87
C GLU A 378 -34.69 33.78 2.50
N GLU A 379 -33.87 34.23 3.45
CA GLU A 379 -32.49 34.69 3.28
C GLU A 379 -31.58 33.52 2.91
N ARG A 380 -31.75 32.32 3.50
CA ARG A 380 -31.06 31.12 3.00
C ARG A 380 -31.62 30.68 1.65
N ARG A 381 -32.94 30.73 1.41
CA ARG A 381 -33.50 30.51 0.07
C ARG A 381 -33.08 31.58 -0.93
N LYS A 382 -32.79 32.83 -0.52
CA LYS A 382 -32.28 33.94 -1.34
C LYS A 382 -30.77 33.85 -1.51
N PHE A 383 -30.03 33.29 -0.56
CA PHE A 383 -28.61 32.94 -0.65
C PHE A 383 -28.41 31.77 -1.63
N TYR A 384 -29.29 30.74 -1.56
CA TYR A 384 -29.32 29.61 -2.49
C TYR A 384 -30.09 29.91 -3.80
N LYS A 385 -31.03 30.87 -3.84
CA LYS A 385 -31.62 31.41 -5.08
C LYS A 385 -30.71 32.42 -5.76
N LYS A 386 -29.87 33.20 -5.07
CA LYS A 386 -28.78 34.00 -5.69
C LYS A 386 -27.74 33.07 -6.33
N ALA A 387 -27.50 31.90 -5.73
CA ALA A 387 -26.75 30.80 -6.34
C ALA A 387 -27.49 30.08 -7.50
N ASN A 388 -28.78 30.38 -7.73
CA ASN A 388 -29.60 29.83 -8.81
C ASN A 388 -30.20 30.90 -9.76
N ALA A 389 -29.83 32.19 -9.61
CA ALA A 389 -30.41 33.30 -10.38
C ALA A 389 -29.69 33.55 -11.72
N GLY A 390 -28.72 32.71 -12.10
CA GLY A 390 -28.14 32.71 -13.45
C GLY A 390 -28.95 31.89 -14.48
N ALA A 391 -29.86 31.03 -14.04
CA ALA A 391 -30.53 30.06 -14.92
C ALA A 391 -31.90 30.50 -15.47
N ILE A 392 -32.51 31.58 -14.94
CA ILE A 392 -33.86 32.02 -15.38
C ILE A 392 -33.82 33.11 -16.48
N HIS A 393 -32.67 33.72 -16.76
CA HIS A 393 -32.55 34.65 -17.91
C HIS A 393 -32.18 33.96 -19.24
N VAL A 394 -31.79 32.68 -19.24
CA VAL A 394 -31.42 31.94 -20.46
C VAL A 394 -32.55 31.04 -20.97
N LEU A 395 -33.46 30.59 -20.09
CA LEU A 395 -34.60 29.75 -20.51
C LEU A 395 -35.82 30.54 -21.03
N LYS A 396 -35.87 31.87 -20.82
CA LYS A 396 -36.85 32.73 -21.52
C LYS A 396 -36.38 33.17 -22.92
N ALA A 397 -35.10 33.00 -23.25
CA ALA A 397 -34.55 33.28 -24.58
C ALA A 397 -34.62 32.08 -25.54
N HIS A 398 -34.73 30.85 -25.03
CA HIS A 398 -34.84 29.64 -25.86
C HIS A 398 -36.28 29.27 -26.25
N SER A 399 -37.30 29.82 -25.57
CA SER A 399 -38.71 29.65 -25.98
C SER A 399 -39.16 30.61 -27.10
N LEU A 400 -38.31 31.57 -27.50
CA LEU A 400 -38.61 32.56 -28.55
C LEU A 400 -37.80 32.35 -29.84
N ARG A 401 -37.05 31.26 -29.96
CA ARG A 401 -36.28 30.89 -31.17
C ARG A 401 -36.73 29.60 -31.86
N LEU A 402 -37.93 29.12 -31.53
CA LEU A 402 -38.59 27.99 -32.23
C LEU A 402 -39.83 28.43 -33.03
N HIS A 403 -40.02 29.73 -33.28
CA HIS A 403 -40.92 30.25 -34.29
C HIS A 403 -40.16 31.24 -35.17
N GLN A 404 -39.45 30.69 -36.16
CA GLN A 404 -39.19 31.27 -37.50
C GLN A 404 -38.02 30.51 -38.15
N CYS A 405 -38.28 29.28 -38.56
CA CYS A 405 -37.74 28.81 -39.83
C CYS A 405 -38.75 29.21 -40.90
N ALA A 406 -38.47 30.26 -41.67
CA ALA A 406 -38.90 30.43 -43.06
C ALA A 406 -38.49 31.82 -43.56
N ALA A 407 -37.39 31.89 -44.32
CA ALA A 407 -37.33 32.58 -45.62
C ALA A 407 -35.88 32.90 -46.04
N HIS A 408 -35.55 32.42 -47.24
CA HIS A 408 -34.66 33.01 -48.26
C HIS A 408 -33.12 32.93 -48.15
N GLN A 409 -32.55 32.19 -49.11
CA GLN A 409 -31.30 32.48 -49.84
C GLN A 409 -31.48 33.71 -50.77
N PRO A 410 -30.45 34.39 -51.36
CA PRO A 410 -29.13 33.87 -51.80
C PRO A 410 -27.87 34.80 -51.68
N LYS A 411 -26.74 34.26 -52.19
CA LYS A 411 -25.31 34.69 -52.40
C LYS A 411 -25.07 36.11 -53.03
N PRO A 412 -23.83 36.49 -53.49
CA PRO A 412 -22.48 36.65 -52.88
C PRO A 412 -21.76 37.99 -53.26
N VAL A 413 -20.73 38.49 -52.56
CA VAL A 413 -19.75 39.48 -53.11
C VAL A 413 -18.36 39.37 -52.42
N LEU A 414 -17.31 39.56 -53.22
CA LEU A 414 -15.85 39.56 -52.92
C LEU A 414 -15.26 40.96 -53.31
N PRO A 415 -13.95 41.23 -53.12
CA PRO A 415 -13.28 42.20 -52.21
C PRO A 415 -13.00 43.60 -52.88
N PRO A 416 -12.09 44.53 -52.44
CA PRO A 416 -10.61 44.35 -52.41
C PRO A 416 -9.74 45.18 -51.40
N ALA A 417 -8.53 44.67 -51.19
CA ALA A 417 -7.15 45.23 -51.12
C ALA A 417 -6.78 46.69 -50.75
N TYR A 418 -5.47 46.83 -50.37
CA TYR A 418 -4.48 47.94 -50.42
C TYR A 418 -3.78 48.13 -49.04
N VAL A 419 -2.48 47.89 -48.77
CA VAL A 419 -1.14 48.16 -49.38
C VAL A 419 -0.37 49.25 -48.60
N ALA A 420 0.92 48.96 -48.36
CA ALA A 420 2.09 49.86 -48.16
C ALA A 420 2.52 50.33 -46.74
N ALA A 421 3.78 49.95 -46.44
CA ALA A 421 4.77 50.64 -45.59
C ALA A 421 5.41 51.84 -46.36
N PRO A 422 6.57 52.48 -46.03
CA PRO A 422 7.53 52.33 -44.91
C PRO A 422 8.17 53.69 -44.40
N LEU A 423 9.28 53.55 -43.64
CA LEU A 423 10.40 54.50 -43.36
C LEU A 423 10.22 55.55 -42.25
N LEU A 424 11.25 56.07 -41.57
CA LEU A 424 12.62 55.73 -41.15
C LEU A 424 13.15 57.07 -40.56
N HIS A 425 13.82 57.11 -39.40
CA HIS A 425 14.90 58.06 -39.18
C HIS A 425 15.83 57.68 -38.01
N LEU A 426 17.11 57.57 -38.35
CA LEU A 426 18.32 57.56 -37.50
C LEU A 426 18.51 58.94 -36.82
N VAL A 427 19.30 59.07 -35.73
CA VAL A 427 20.76 59.31 -35.79
C VAL A 427 21.44 59.18 -34.39
N LEU A 428 22.53 58.39 -34.37
CA LEU A 428 23.90 58.49 -33.76
C LEU A 428 24.10 58.99 -32.30
N MET A 429 25.07 58.55 -31.49
CA MET A 429 26.52 58.38 -31.72
C MET A 429 27.24 57.51 -30.65
N HIS A 430 28.32 56.86 -31.11
CA HIS A 430 29.63 56.54 -30.49
C HIS A 430 29.88 55.48 -29.37
N LYS A 431 30.78 54.57 -29.74
CA LYS A 431 31.69 53.66 -28.98
C LYS A 431 33.07 54.34 -28.86
N PRO A 432 33.97 53.99 -27.91
CA PRO A 432 34.82 52.77 -28.05
C PRO A 432 35.25 52.06 -26.74
N ARG A 433 35.89 50.89 -26.95
CA ARG A 433 36.50 49.96 -25.98
C ARG A 433 37.95 50.33 -25.63
N LEU A 434 38.48 49.59 -24.63
CA LEU A 434 39.89 49.33 -24.21
C LEU A 434 40.32 50.19 -23.01
N ARG A 435 41.06 49.75 -21.98
CA ARG A 435 42.05 48.66 -21.79
C ARG A 435 42.30 48.50 -20.27
N CYS A 436 42.81 47.35 -19.83
CA CYS A 436 43.45 47.19 -18.51
C CYS A 436 44.84 47.86 -18.49
N PRO A 437 45.32 48.29 -17.31
CA PRO A 437 46.74 48.27 -16.98
C PRO A 437 47.05 47.24 -15.88
N SER A 438 48.14 46.53 -16.09
CA SER A 438 48.83 45.69 -15.12
C SER A 438 49.66 46.55 -14.17
N SER A 439 49.54 46.34 -12.85
CA SER A 439 50.70 46.34 -11.95
C SER A 439 50.28 45.84 -10.56
N TYR A 440 51.17 45.04 -9.97
CA TYR A 440 51.09 44.34 -8.68
C TYR A 440 50.23 43.07 -8.64
N GLY A 441 50.95 41.94 -8.68
CA GLY A 441 50.39 40.60 -8.66
C GLY A 441 49.81 40.23 -7.30
N MET A 442 48.65 39.57 -7.34
CA MET A 442 48.07 38.80 -6.23
C MET A 442 47.33 37.59 -6.79
N SER A 443 47.34 36.47 -6.05
CA SER A 443 46.89 35.15 -6.52
C SER A 443 45.35 34.97 -6.45
N VAL A 444 44.88 33.90 -7.12
CA VAL A 444 43.47 33.45 -7.25
C VAL A 444 42.73 33.20 -5.91
N ALA A 445 43.39 33.35 -4.77
CA ALA A 445 42.78 33.21 -3.45
C ALA A 445 42.02 34.46 -2.94
N GLN A 446 42.17 35.63 -3.57
CA GLN A 446 41.54 36.87 -3.07
C GLN A 446 40.19 37.26 -3.70
N CYS A 447 39.74 36.57 -4.77
CA CYS A 447 38.40 36.80 -5.34
C CYS A 447 37.26 36.10 -4.56
N ARG A 448 37.54 35.30 -3.53
CA ARG A 448 36.51 34.59 -2.74
C ARG A 448 36.08 35.30 -1.46
N SER A 449 36.77 36.36 -1.04
CA SER A 449 36.47 37.05 0.22
C SER A 449 35.49 38.24 0.11
N MET A 450 35.19 38.75 -1.10
CA MET A 450 34.15 39.79 -1.28
C MET A 450 32.73 39.27 -1.52
N ALA A 451 32.56 37.96 -1.80
CA ALA A 451 31.23 37.36 -1.99
C ALA A 451 30.53 36.95 -0.68
N LEU A 452 31.25 36.98 0.46
CA LEU A 452 30.71 36.63 1.78
C LEU A 452 30.20 37.85 2.58
N LEU A 453 30.73 39.05 2.33
CA LEU A 453 30.27 40.28 3.00
C LEU A 453 28.94 40.83 2.46
N ASN A 454 28.62 40.58 1.18
CA ASN A 454 27.35 41.04 0.60
C ASN A 454 26.14 40.14 0.98
N ASN A 455 26.39 38.92 1.46
CA ASN A 455 25.35 37.99 1.91
C ASN A 455 25.02 38.15 3.41
N LEU A 456 25.92 38.69 4.22
CA LEU A 456 25.64 39.03 5.62
C LEU A 456 24.82 40.33 5.76
N CYS A 457 25.02 41.31 4.88
CA CYS A 457 24.26 42.57 4.90
C CYS A 457 22.79 42.40 4.50
N ASN A 458 22.47 41.45 3.61
CA ASN A 458 21.09 41.16 3.20
C ASN A 458 20.30 40.30 4.21
N PHE A 459 20.98 39.65 5.16
CA PHE A 459 20.34 38.88 6.21
C PHE A 459 19.81 39.77 7.33
N LEU A 460 20.49 40.90 7.62
CA LEU A 460 20.15 41.79 8.72
C LEU A 460 19.02 42.79 8.43
N VAL A 461 18.59 42.95 7.17
CA VAL A 461 17.52 43.91 6.81
C VAL A 461 16.11 43.25 6.76
N LYS A 462 15.99 41.92 6.88
CA LYS A 462 14.69 41.22 6.73
C LYS A 462 14.05 40.65 8.00
N THR A 463 14.62 40.91 9.17
CA THR A 463 14.04 40.52 10.47
C THR A 463 13.65 41.75 11.28
N GLN A 464 12.53 42.38 10.91
CA GLN A 464 11.93 43.44 11.72
C GLN A 464 10.41 43.32 11.84
N TYR A 465 9.84 42.11 11.86
CA TYR A 465 8.42 41.91 12.14
C TYR A 465 8.12 40.52 12.76
N TYR A 466 8.59 40.24 13.98
CA TYR A 466 7.98 39.19 14.84
C TYR A 466 8.21 39.48 16.34
N ASN A 467 7.15 39.25 17.13
CA ASN A 467 6.91 39.70 18.51
C ASN A 467 7.93 39.22 19.57
N GLY A 468 8.18 40.10 20.56
CA GLY A 468 9.23 39.99 21.59
C GLY A 468 9.01 38.99 22.73
N ARG A 469 8.99 37.68 22.45
CA ARG A 469 9.08 36.63 23.49
C ARG A 469 10.22 35.62 23.32
N CYS A 470 11.22 35.92 22.47
CA CYS A 470 12.37 35.03 22.25
C CYS A 470 13.76 35.69 22.44
N LEU A 471 13.86 36.93 22.90
CA LEU A 471 15.16 37.60 23.06
C LEU A 471 15.98 37.11 24.27
N ILE A 472 15.32 36.66 25.35
CA ILE A 472 15.99 36.31 26.60
C ILE A 472 16.90 35.06 26.46
N PRO A 473 16.45 33.92 25.88
CA PRO A 473 17.31 32.73 25.78
C PRO A 473 18.48 32.89 24.79
N ALA A 474 18.32 33.73 23.75
CA ALA A 474 19.40 33.98 22.78
C ALA A 474 20.54 34.82 23.38
N ILE A 475 20.21 35.79 24.25
CA ILE A 475 21.21 36.60 24.96
C ILE A 475 21.91 35.78 26.04
N SER A 476 21.20 34.89 26.74
CA SER A 476 21.81 33.98 27.72
C SER A 476 22.81 33.01 27.10
N ILE A 477 22.53 32.49 25.90
CA ILE A 477 23.44 31.58 25.18
C ILE A 477 24.67 32.33 24.65
N LEU A 478 24.49 33.56 24.14
CA LEU A 478 25.61 34.39 23.68
C LEU A 478 26.53 34.84 24.83
N LEU A 479 25.98 35.14 26.01
CA LEU A 479 26.77 35.45 27.21
C LEU A 479 27.52 34.22 27.73
N LEU A 480 26.92 33.02 27.69
CA LEU A 480 27.59 31.78 28.12
C LEU A 480 28.77 31.42 27.21
N VAL A 481 28.62 31.61 25.90
CA VAL A 481 29.69 31.36 24.92
C VAL A 481 30.81 32.40 25.05
N ALA A 482 30.48 33.66 25.37
CA ALA A 482 31.47 34.70 25.63
C ALA A 482 32.28 34.44 26.92
N VAL A 483 31.65 33.92 27.98
CA VAL A 483 32.34 33.59 29.24
C VAL A 483 33.30 32.39 29.07
N ILE A 484 32.91 31.38 28.29
CA ILE A 484 33.77 30.22 27.98
C ILE A 484 34.96 30.65 27.12
N ALA A 485 34.73 31.54 26.15
CA ALA A 485 35.80 32.04 25.27
C ALA A 485 36.82 32.95 26.00
N VAL A 486 36.42 33.65 27.05
CA VAL A 486 37.32 34.50 27.87
C VAL A 486 38.05 33.68 28.95
N SER A 487 37.44 32.58 29.41
CA SER A 487 38.04 31.64 30.36
C SER A 487 39.28 30.92 29.81
N ASP A 488 39.29 30.56 28.53
CA ASP A 488 40.42 29.83 27.90
C ASP A 488 41.64 30.72 27.61
N THR A 489 41.50 32.05 27.72
CA THR A 489 42.59 32.99 27.37
C THR A 489 43.41 33.51 28.55
N TYR A 490 43.00 33.28 29.81
CA TYR A 490 43.66 33.94 30.96
C TYR A 490 44.23 33.03 32.05
N PHE A 491 44.07 31.70 32.00
CA PHE A 491 44.69 30.80 32.99
C PHE A 491 45.20 29.49 32.36
N PRO A 492 46.49 29.39 31.99
CA PRO A 492 47.14 28.11 31.74
C PRO A 492 47.74 27.59 33.05
N PHE A 493 47.34 26.40 33.54
CA PHE A 493 48.14 25.42 34.33
C PHE A 493 47.27 24.30 34.97
N PRO A 494 47.83 23.14 35.39
CA PRO A 494 47.52 21.84 34.81
C PRO A 494 46.87 20.85 35.80
N VAL A 495 46.24 19.78 35.29
CA VAL A 495 46.02 18.56 36.09
C VAL A 495 46.49 17.34 35.31
N VAL A 496 47.48 16.68 35.90
CA VAL A 496 48.05 15.38 35.55
C VAL A 496 47.01 14.28 35.80
N MET A 497 46.77 13.40 34.83
CA MET A 497 46.40 12.00 35.07
C MET A 497 47.02 11.09 33.99
N PRO A 498 47.42 9.85 34.31
CA PRO A 498 48.52 9.16 33.67
C PRO A 498 48.13 8.25 32.49
N ARG A 499 49.10 8.15 31.56
CA ARG A 499 49.53 7.00 30.75
C ARG A 499 48.56 5.80 30.67
N THR A 500 47.92 5.63 29.51
CA THR A 500 48.26 4.60 28.49
C THR A 500 47.26 4.61 27.33
N LEU A 501 47.47 5.48 26.35
CA LEU A 501 46.88 5.38 25.01
C LEU A 501 48.02 5.40 23.98
N SER A 502 48.78 4.32 23.94
CA SER A 502 49.74 4.01 22.87
C SER A 502 49.96 2.50 22.78
N ALA A 503 48.92 1.76 22.39
CA ALA A 503 49.02 0.37 21.91
C ALA A 503 47.70 -0.12 21.31
N TRP A 504 47.23 0.45 20.20
CA TRP A 504 46.18 -0.17 19.36
C TRP A 504 46.45 -0.12 17.86
N LEU A 505 47.67 0.28 17.46
CA LEU A 505 48.20 0.03 16.12
C LEU A 505 49.36 -0.95 16.25
N SER A 506 49.02 -2.24 16.25
CA SER A 506 49.85 -3.42 15.94
C SER A 506 49.52 -4.56 16.89
N TYR A 507 48.60 -5.46 16.51
CA TYR A 507 48.86 -6.90 16.61
C TYR A 507 47.79 -7.67 15.83
N SER A 508 48.16 -8.09 14.63
CA SER A 508 47.73 -9.38 14.12
C SER A 508 48.28 -10.43 15.07
N SER A 509 47.43 -11.19 15.75
CA SER A 509 47.67 -12.59 16.13
C SER A 509 46.40 -13.21 16.70
N PHE A 510 46.08 -14.34 16.11
CA PHE A 510 45.24 -15.40 16.62
C PHE A 510 45.50 -15.66 18.12
N SER A 511 44.47 -15.57 18.96
CA SER A 511 44.49 -16.06 20.34
C SER A 511 43.28 -16.94 20.59
N THR A 512 43.52 -18.25 20.50
CA THR A 512 42.74 -19.30 21.14
C THR A 512 42.73 -19.08 22.66
N SER A 513 41.60 -18.68 23.23
CA SER A 513 41.42 -18.74 24.69
C SER A 513 40.83 -20.08 25.08
N SER A 514 41.70 -21.00 25.48
CA SER A 514 41.34 -22.20 26.21
C SER A 514 41.04 -21.87 27.68
N GLY A 515 39.79 -22.14 28.10
CA GLY A 515 39.48 -22.80 29.37
C GLY A 515 39.52 -21.99 30.67
N GLY A 516 38.34 -21.54 31.11
CA GLY A 516 37.93 -21.67 32.51
C GLY A 516 36.98 -22.86 32.66
N ARG A 517 37.40 -23.92 33.35
CA ARG A 517 36.59 -25.08 33.81
C ARG A 517 36.05 -24.73 35.21
N LYS A 518 34.82 -25.04 35.66
CA LYS A 518 33.83 -26.07 35.29
C LYS A 518 32.45 -25.73 35.91
N ALA A 519 31.38 -26.12 35.23
CA ALA A 519 30.53 -27.20 35.73
C ALA A 519 30.48 -28.25 34.60
N ASP A 520 30.86 -29.49 34.90
CA ASP A 520 30.79 -30.60 33.95
C ASP A 520 29.32 -30.82 33.52
N GLY A 521 29.06 -30.83 32.21
CA GLY A 521 27.95 -31.62 31.65
C GLY A 521 26.83 -30.88 30.91
N GLU A 522 26.65 -29.57 31.01
CA GLU A 522 25.59 -28.88 30.25
C GLU A 522 26.14 -28.25 28.97
N ALA A 523 25.88 -28.90 27.84
CA ALA A 523 26.13 -28.33 26.52
C ALA A 523 25.42 -26.98 26.40
N CYS A 524 26.10 -25.93 25.92
CA CYS A 524 25.47 -24.62 25.75
C CYS A 524 24.22 -24.72 24.87
N ASP A 525 23.08 -24.35 25.44
CA ASP A 525 21.81 -24.19 24.74
C ASP A 525 21.81 -22.86 23.97
N ILE A 526 22.01 -22.94 22.66
CA ILE A 526 22.07 -21.76 21.77
C ILE A 526 20.71 -21.09 21.57
N PHE A 527 19.61 -21.72 22.01
CA PHE A 527 18.24 -21.27 21.81
C PHE A 527 17.71 -20.44 22.98
N ARG A 528 18.43 -20.41 24.11
CA ARG A 528 18.15 -19.59 25.29
C ARG A 528 19.19 -18.49 25.46
N GLY A 529 18.74 -17.26 25.63
CA GLY A 529 19.63 -16.11 25.51
C GLY A 529 18.91 -14.78 25.54
N GLU A 530 19.55 -13.74 24.99
CA GLU A 530 18.98 -12.41 24.83
C GLU A 530 19.44 -11.71 23.54
N TRP A 531 18.65 -10.74 23.07
CA TRP A 531 19.06 -9.88 21.98
C TRP A 531 19.93 -8.75 22.49
N VAL A 532 21.11 -8.61 21.90
CA VAL A 532 22.07 -7.55 22.23
C VAL A 532 22.34 -6.66 21.01
N PRO A 533 22.65 -5.37 21.20
CA PRO A 533 23.01 -4.49 20.10
C PRO A 533 24.19 -5.03 19.31
N ASP A 534 24.11 -4.89 17.98
CA ASP A 534 25.14 -5.30 17.05
C ASP A 534 25.50 -4.14 16.11
N PRO A 535 26.65 -3.48 16.33
CA PRO A 535 27.07 -2.36 15.49
C PRO A 535 27.56 -2.78 14.10
N ASP A 536 27.88 -4.06 13.88
CA ASP A 536 28.39 -4.55 12.58
C ASP A 536 27.26 -4.88 11.59
N ALA A 537 26.02 -4.95 12.07
CA ALA A 537 24.86 -5.23 11.25
C ALA A 537 24.34 -3.95 10.55
N PRO A 538 23.72 -4.05 9.36
CA PRO A 538 23.34 -5.28 8.67
C PRO A 538 24.44 -5.87 7.79
N TYR A 539 24.45 -7.18 7.63
CA TYR A 539 25.48 -7.91 6.87
C TYR A 539 25.30 -7.87 5.35
N TYR A 540 24.11 -7.48 4.91
CA TYR A 540 23.70 -7.25 3.53
C TYR A 540 22.52 -6.28 3.55
N THR A 541 22.12 -5.78 2.39
CA THR A 541 21.07 -4.76 2.21
C THR A 541 20.26 -5.08 0.95
N ASN A 542 19.18 -4.34 0.71
CA ASN A 542 18.40 -4.44 -0.52
C ASN A 542 19.20 -4.11 -1.80
N ASP A 543 20.32 -3.40 -1.67
CA ASP A 543 21.20 -3.08 -2.80
C ASP A 543 22.23 -4.19 -3.07
N THR A 544 22.65 -4.92 -2.03
CA THR A 544 23.67 -5.97 -2.14
C THR A 544 23.08 -7.36 -2.37
N CYS A 545 21.83 -7.61 -1.97
CA CYS A 545 21.10 -8.84 -2.27
C CYS A 545 19.86 -8.57 -3.14
N SER A 546 19.93 -8.95 -4.42
CA SER A 546 18.78 -8.85 -5.35
C SER A 546 17.72 -9.92 -5.16
N PHE A 547 17.97 -10.92 -4.29
CA PHE A 547 17.05 -12.04 -4.05
C PHE A 547 16.00 -11.73 -2.99
N ILE A 548 16.09 -10.59 -2.28
CA ILE A 548 15.12 -10.25 -1.23
C ILE A 548 13.71 -10.19 -1.83
N HIS A 549 12.81 -11.03 -1.31
CA HIS A 549 11.43 -11.03 -1.78
C HIS A 549 10.74 -9.71 -1.42
N GLU A 550 9.93 -9.17 -2.32
CA GLU A 550 9.31 -7.85 -2.11
C GLU A 550 8.38 -7.78 -0.88
N HIS A 551 7.97 -8.92 -0.32
CA HIS A 551 7.18 -8.96 0.92
C HIS A 551 8.02 -8.73 2.18
N TYR A 552 9.33 -8.96 2.12
CA TYR A 552 10.26 -8.91 3.25
C TYR A 552 11.24 -7.73 3.16
N ASP A 553 11.29 -7.05 2.02
CA ASP A 553 12.21 -5.93 1.74
C ASP A 553 11.77 -4.60 2.41
N CYS A 554 11.87 -4.56 3.74
CA CYS A 554 11.44 -3.43 4.55
C CYS A 554 12.22 -2.14 4.24
N MET A 555 13.51 -2.26 3.91
CA MET A 555 14.37 -1.14 3.54
C MET A 555 13.86 -0.46 2.27
N LYS A 556 13.66 -1.22 1.19
CA LYS A 556 13.14 -0.70 -0.09
C LYS A 556 11.75 -0.11 0.04
N TYR A 557 10.90 -0.68 0.89
CA TYR A 557 9.53 -0.22 1.08
C TYR A 557 9.37 0.85 2.17
N GLY A 558 10.48 1.45 2.63
CA GLY A 558 10.48 2.72 3.35
C GLY A 558 10.24 2.60 4.85
N LYS A 559 10.65 1.48 5.47
CA LYS A 559 10.73 1.39 6.94
C LYS A 559 11.86 2.33 7.41
N LEU A 560 11.46 3.46 8.00
CA LEU A 560 12.36 4.58 8.34
C LEU A 560 13.31 4.27 9.49
N ASP A 561 12.85 3.46 10.45
CA ASP A 561 13.66 3.03 11.58
C ASP A 561 14.35 1.71 11.20
N LEU A 562 15.66 1.78 10.97
CA LEU A 562 16.50 0.61 10.70
C LEU A 562 17.16 0.05 11.96
N GLY A 563 16.89 0.61 13.16
CA GLY A 563 17.48 0.12 14.41
C GLY A 563 17.17 -1.36 14.68
N PHE A 564 16.09 -1.91 14.12
CA PHE A 564 15.77 -3.34 14.22
C PHE A 564 16.81 -4.26 13.56
N VAL A 565 17.66 -3.78 12.64
CA VAL A 565 18.71 -4.64 12.04
C VAL A 565 19.95 -4.75 12.92
N GLN A 566 20.14 -3.84 13.87
CA GLN A 566 21.34 -3.72 14.70
C GLN A 566 21.26 -4.58 15.96
N TRP A 567 20.82 -5.83 15.82
CA TRP A 567 20.64 -6.75 16.94
C TRP A 567 21.13 -8.14 16.56
N ARG A 568 21.85 -8.78 17.48
CA ARG A 568 22.25 -10.19 17.40
C ARG A 568 21.75 -10.97 18.60
N TRP A 569 21.50 -12.26 18.38
CA TRP A 569 21.13 -13.18 19.45
C TRP A 569 22.38 -13.65 20.19
N ARG A 570 22.37 -13.58 21.52
CA ARG A 570 23.46 -14.03 22.39
C ARG A 570 22.94 -15.06 23.40
N PRO A 571 23.38 -16.34 23.31
CA PRO A 571 23.02 -17.37 24.28
C PRO A 571 23.51 -17.11 25.71
N ASP A 572 22.86 -17.71 26.71
CA ASP A 572 23.12 -17.47 28.16
C ASP A 572 24.44 -18.07 28.69
N GLY A 573 25.16 -18.86 27.89
CA GLY A 573 26.40 -19.53 28.33
C GLY A 573 27.48 -19.70 27.26
N CYS A 574 27.27 -19.17 26.06
CA CYS A 574 28.25 -19.20 24.98
C CYS A 574 27.99 -18.10 23.96
N ASP A 575 28.95 -17.89 23.06
CA ASP A 575 28.74 -17.04 21.89
C ASP A 575 28.23 -17.90 20.72
N LEU A 576 27.22 -17.39 20.01
CA LEU A 576 26.75 -17.99 18.75
C LEU A 576 27.50 -17.31 17.60
N PRO A 577 28.42 -18.01 16.91
CA PRO A 577 29.12 -17.42 15.78
C PRO A 577 28.15 -17.08 14.65
N ARG A 578 28.36 -15.94 14.01
CA ARG A 578 27.64 -15.57 12.79
C ARG A 578 27.93 -16.59 11.69
N LEU A 579 26.96 -16.82 10.82
CA LEU A 579 27.16 -17.61 9.61
C LEU A 579 28.27 -16.96 8.76
N ASP A 580 29.37 -17.67 8.60
CA ASP A 580 30.41 -17.34 7.62
C ASP A 580 30.03 -17.96 6.27
N PRO A 581 29.71 -17.17 5.24
CA PRO A 581 29.16 -17.71 4.00
C PRO A 581 30.15 -18.61 3.25
N SER A 582 31.45 -18.33 3.33
CA SER A 582 32.49 -19.12 2.68
C SER A 582 32.65 -20.49 3.33
N ARG A 583 32.68 -20.52 4.67
CA ARG A 583 32.74 -21.76 5.45
C ARG A 583 31.48 -22.58 5.29
N PHE A 584 30.31 -21.93 5.31
CA PHE A 584 29.03 -22.61 5.11
C PHE A 584 28.97 -23.27 3.73
N LEU A 585 29.25 -22.54 2.65
CA LEU A 585 29.27 -23.10 1.29
C LEU A 585 30.28 -24.25 1.15
N SER A 586 31.43 -24.14 1.81
CA SER A 586 32.45 -25.19 1.79
C SER A 586 31.99 -26.45 2.54
N ALA A 587 31.35 -26.29 3.70
CA ALA A 587 30.82 -27.40 4.50
C ALA A 587 29.59 -28.07 3.87
N MET A 588 28.88 -27.33 3.02
CA MET A 588 27.72 -27.79 2.27
C MET A 588 28.05 -28.27 0.86
N ARG A 589 29.35 -28.43 0.55
CA ARG A 589 29.79 -28.87 -0.77
C ARG A 589 29.21 -30.24 -1.13
N GLY A 590 28.61 -30.36 -2.31
CA GLY A 590 28.00 -31.59 -2.80
C GLY A 590 26.73 -32.01 -2.05
N LYS A 591 26.15 -31.11 -1.23
CA LYS A 591 24.97 -31.40 -0.40
C LYS A 591 23.71 -30.71 -0.91
N THR A 592 22.57 -31.19 -0.45
CA THR A 592 21.24 -30.63 -0.69
C THR A 592 20.56 -30.24 0.61
N LEU A 593 20.11 -28.98 0.71
CA LEU A 593 19.35 -28.43 1.83
C LEU A 593 17.94 -28.08 1.38
N ALA A 594 16.93 -28.78 1.88
CA ALA A 594 15.53 -28.53 1.57
C ALA A 594 14.81 -27.77 2.69
N PHE A 595 14.14 -26.67 2.35
CA PHE A 595 13.18 -25.97 3.20
C PHE A 595 11.77 -26.44 2.83
N ILE A 596 11.04 -27.00 3.79
CA ILE A 596 9.72 -27.60 3.59
C ILE A 596 8.74 -26.91 4.52
N GLY A 597 7.76 -26.19 3.95
CA GLY A 597 6.76 -25.54 4.79
C GLY A 597 6.00 -24.37 4.20
N ASP A 598 5.59 -23.48 5.09
CA ASP A 598 4.80 -22.29 4.78
C ASP A 598 5.65 -21.08 4.33
N SER A 599 5.05 -19.89 4.31
CA SER A 599 5.73 -18.66 3.90
C SER A 599 6.89 -18.25 4.81
N LEU A 600 6.97 -18.76 6.04
CA LEU A 600 8.11 -18.52 6.94
C LEU A 600 9.28 -19.47 6.65
N ALA A 601 9.05 -20.63 6.03
CA ALA A 601 10.12 -21.46 5.49
C ALA A 601 10.82 -20.74 4.32
N LYS A 602 10.03 -20.17 3.40
CA LYS A 602 10.53 -19.32 2.31
C LYS A 602 11.24 -18.07 2.83
N ASN A 603 10.72 -17.46 3.90
CA ASN A 603 11.36 -16.29 4.53
C ASN A 603 12.75 -16.64 5.08
N HIS A 604 12.89 -17.81 5.74
CA HIS A 604 14.17 -18.32 6.26
C HIS A 604 15.18 -18.56 5.12
N MET A 605 14.75 -19.29 4.09
CA MET A 605 15.56 -19.55 2.89
C MET A 605 16.00 -18.24 2.23
N ASN A 606 15.11 -17.23 2.12
CA ASN A 606 15.44 -15.96 1.47
C ASN A 606 16.59 -15.22 2.17
N SER A 607 16.62 -15.24 3.51
CA SER A 607 17.73 -14.71 4.30
C SER A 607 19.02 -15.51 4.07
N LEU A 608 18.95 -16.84 4.03
CA LEU A 608 20.12 -17.69 3.74
C LEU A 608 20.73 -17.35 2.38
N ILE A 609 19.93 -17.32 1.32
CA ILE A 609 20.40 -17.01 -0.03
C ILE A 609 21.09 -15.64 -0.07
N CYS A 610 20.59 -14.64 0.66
CA CYS A 610 21.22 -13.33 0.74
C CYS A 610 22.55 -13.34 1.49
N LEU A 611 22.67 -14.07 2.60
CA LEU A 611 23.95 -14.24 3.30
C LEU A 611 24.99 -14.90 2.38
N LEU A 612 24.60 -15.94 1.65
CA LEU A 612 25.48 -16.68 0.73
C LEU A 612 25.88 -15.89 -0.52
N THR A 613 25.00 -14.99 -1.00
CA THR A 613 25.25 -14.12 -2.17
C THR A 613 26.46 -13.20 -1.98
N ARG A 614 26.91 -12.99 -0.75
CA ARG A 614 28.15 -12.27 -0.44
C ARG A 614 29.41 -12.94 -0.97
N VAL A 615 29.36 -14.25 -1.20
CA VAL A 615 30.51 -15.06 -1.64
C VAL A 615 30.25 -15.70 -3.01
N ALA A 616 29.05 -16.25 -3.23
CA ALA A 616 28.69 -16.87 -4.49
C ALA A 616 27.24 -16.59 -4.87
N LYS A 617 26.98 -16.32 -6.15
CA LYS A 617 25.61 -16.15 -6.66
C LYS A 617 25.07 -17.49 -7.16
N PRO A 618 23.87 -17.93 -6.72
CA PRO A 618 23.27 -19.15 -7.24
C PRO A 618 22.60 -18.92 -8.59
N THR A 619 22.50 -19.98 -9.39
CA THR A 619 21.53 -20.08 -10.48
C THR A 619 20.18 -20.52 -9.92
N THR A 620 19.08 -19.90 -10.36
CA THR A 620 17.73 -20.22 -9.87
C THR A 620 16.90 -20.89 -10.95
N SER A 621 16.19 -21.97 -10.61
CA SER A 621 15.17 -22.58 -11.45
C SER A 621 13.84 -22.75 -10.72
N TRP A 622 12.75 -22.72 -11.48
CA TRP A 622 11.37 -22.73 -10.99
C TRP A 622 10.60 -23.85 -11.68
N PRO A 623 10.86 -25.12 -11.34
CA PRO A 623 10.22 -26.25 -12.03
C PRO A 623 8.69 -26.28 -11.83
N SER A 624 8.16 -25.64 -10.79
CA SER A 624 6.73 -25.41 -10.60
C SER A 624 6.49 -24.16 -9.74
N SER A 625 5.23 -23.75 -9.55
CA SER A 625 4.87 -22.68 -8.60
C SER A 625 5.07 -23.09 -7.13
N GLU A 626 5.22 -24.38 -6.86
CA GLU A 626 5.28 -24.95 -5.51
C GLU A 626 6.72 -25.34 -5.11
N HIS A 627 7.68 -25.22 -6.01
CA HIS A 627 9.06 -25.62 -5.78
C HIS A 627 10.06 -24.65 -6.44
N THR A 628 11.13 -24.32 -5.72
CA THR A 628 12.22 -23.46 -6.21
C THR A 628 13.57 -24.08 -5.89
N VAL A 629 14.49 -24.03 -6.84
CA VAL A 629 15.85 -24.56 -6.73
C VAL A 629 16.85 -23.42 -6.86
N TYR A 630 17.80 -23.34 -5.93
CA TYR A 630 18.97 -22.48 -5.99
C TYR A 630 20.22 -23.35 -6.01
N HIS A 631 21.01 -23.25 -7.06
CA HIS A 631 22.20 -24.06 -7.24
C HIS A 631 23.46 -23.20 -7.23
N TYR A 632 24.41 -23.53 -6.37
CA TYR A 632 25.72 -22.88 -6.25
C TYR A 632 26.77 -23.74 -6.97
N GLY A 633 27.07 -23.35 -8.21
CA GLY A 633 28.13 -23.96 -9.03
C GLY A 633 29.55 -23.56 -8.58
N GLY A 634 30.53 -23.70 -9.48
CA GLY A 634 31.90 -23.22 -9.22
C GLY A 634 32.65 -24.01 -8.15
N GLY A 635 32.44 -25.34 -8.10
CA GLY A 635 33.12 -26.25 -7.18
C GLY A 635 32.41 -26.48 -5.84
N TYR A 636 31.40 -25.66 -5.47
CA TYR A 636 30.56 -25.94 -4.31
C TYR A 636 29.56 -27.07 -4.57
N ASN A 637 28.94 -27.11 -5.74
CA ASN A 637 27.90 -28.11 -6.06
C ASN A 637 26.86 -28.24 -4.94
N PHE A 638 26.43 -27.09 -4.39
CA PHE A 638 25.51 -27.02 -3.26
C PHE A 638 24.14 -26.60 -3.77
N THR A 639 23.09 -27.34 -3.37
CA THR A 639 21.72 -27.07 -3.81
C THR A 639 20.81 -26.73 -2.63
N VAL A 640 20.09 -25.61 -2.73
CA VAL A 640 19.03 -25.21 -1.79
C VAL A 640 17.68 -25.35 -2.48
N LEU A 641 16.78 -26.14 -1.88
CA LEU A 641 15.43 -26.39 -2.36
C LEU A 641 14.42 -25.72 -1.43
N ASN A 642 13.34 -25.18 -1.98
CA ASN A 642 12.21 -24.69 -1.20
C ASN A 642 10.91 -25.27 -1.73
N PHE A 643 10.23 -26.05 -0.90
CA PHE A 643 8.94 -26.67 -1.17
C PHE A 643 7.81 -25.95 -0.44
N TRP A 644 6.85 -25.45 -1.20
CA TRP A 644 5.62 -24.85 -0.69
C TRP A 644 4.67 -25.94 -0.20
N ALA A 645 4.68 -26.18 1.10
CA ALA A 645 3.82 -27.15 1.78
C ALA A 645 3.26 -26.51 3.06
N PRO A 646 2.29 -25.58 2.94
CA PRO A 646 1.87 -24.72 4.04
C PRO A 646 1.29 -25.48 5.24
N PHE A 647 0.77 -26.68 5.02
CA PHE A 647 0.26 -27.59 6.05
C PHE A 647 1.14 -28.84 6.23
N LEU A 648 2.29 -28.94 5.55
CA LEU A 648 3.17 -30.11 5.46
C LEU A 648 2.57 -31.37 4.80
N VAL A 649 1.29 -31.62 5.00
CA VAL A 649 0.51 -32.74 4.45
C VAL A 649 -0.24 -32.36 3.17
N ARG A 650 -0.79 -33.36 2.46
CA ARG A 650 -1.66 -33.12 1.31
C ARG A 650 -2.82 -32.22 1.74
N SER A 651 -3.02 -31.15 0.98
CA SER A 651 -4.04 -30.16 1.26
C SER A 651 -4.72 -29.71 -0.02
N GLU A 652 -6.03 -29.53 0.02
CA GLU A 652 -6.83 -29.11 -1.12
C GLU A 652 -7.74 -27.96 -0.72
N LEU A 653 -7.76 -26.89 -1.53
CA LEU A 653 -8.70 -25.78 -1.33
C LEU A 653 -10.08 -26.21 -1.83
N VAL A 654 -11.04 -26.29 -0.92
CA VAL A 654 -12.42 -26.70 -1.20
C VAL A 654 -13.28 -25.50 -1.58
N ASP A 655 -13.17 -24.44 -0.80
CA ASP A 655 -13.92 -23.20 -0.98
C ASP A 655 -12.95 -22.03 -0.78
N ALA A 656 -12.83 -21.18 -1.79
CA ALA A 656 -11.94 -20.02 -1.76
C ALA A 656 -12.43 -18.92 -0.81
N ASP A 657 -13.75 -18.83 -0.59
CA ASP A 657 -14.37 -17.77 0.20
C ASP A 657 -14.65 -18.17 1.64
N GLY A 658 -14.70 -19.47 1.97
CA GLY A 658 -14.62 -20.12 3.29
C GLY A 658 -15.35 -19.49 4.49
N PRO A 659 -15.53 -20.19 5.63
CA PRO A 659 -16.23 -19.62 6.78
C PRO A 659 -15.54 -18.39 7.39
N ALA A 660 -14.22 -18.27 7.20
CA ALA A 660 -13.41 -17.15 7.71
C ALA A 660 -12.87 -16.22 6.60
N HIS A 661 -13.34 -16.31 5.35
CA HIS A 661 -12.80 -15.53 4.22
C HIS A 661 -11.29 -15.72 3.97
N THR A 662 -10.78 -16.88 4.39
CA THR A 662 -9.40 -17.34 4.22
C THR A 662 -9.31 -18.68 3.48
N GLY A 663 -10.42 -19.10 2.89
CA GLY A 663 -10.60 -20.41 2.29
C GLY A 663 -10.79 -21.55 3.29
N LEU A 664 -11.49 -22.60 2.86
CA LEU A 664 -11.68 -23.86 3.58
C LEU A 664 -10.83 -24.95 2.91
N TRP A 665 -10.03 -25.66 3.70
CA TRP A 665 -9.04 -26.62 3.19
C TRP A 665 -9.32 -28.04 3.66
N ASN A 666 -9.29 -29.03 2.78
CA ASN A 666 -9.15 -30.43 3.18
C ASN A 666 -7.70 -30.68 3.55
N LEU A 667 -7.42 -31.24 4.73
CA LEU A 667 -6.10 -31.68 5.18
C LEU A 667 -6.13 -33.19 5.42
N TYR A 668 -5.27 -33.92 4.72
CA TYR A 668 -5.11 -35.37 4.86
C TYR A 668 -3.95 -35.64 5.81
N LEU A 669 -4.24 -35.77 7.10
CA LEU A 669 -3.28 -35.64 8.20
C LEU A 669 -2.25 -36.77 8.26
N ASP A 670 -2.49 -37.88 7.58
CA ASP A 670 -1.63 -39.04 7.44
C ASP A 670 -0.88 -39.11 6.10
N GLU A 671 -1.11 -38.14 5.21
CA GLU A 671 -0.54 -38.11 3.86
C GLU A 671 0.43 -36.93 3.69
N PRO A 672 1.76 -37.15 3.77
CA PRO A 672 2.76 -36.12 3.47
C PRO A 672 2.55 -35.50 2.09
N ALA A 673 2.77 -34.18 1.94
CA ALA A 673 2.51 -33.53 0.66
C ALA A 673 3.43 -34.07 -0.45
N ALA A 674 2.81 -34.49 -1.56
CA ALA A 674 3.51 -35.11 -2.70
C ALA A 674 4.56 -34.21 -3.37
N VAL A 675 4.53 -32.90 -3.10
CA VAL A 675 5.50 -31.94 -3.65
C VAL A 675 6.91 -32.12 -3.07
N TRP A 676 7.06 -32.69 -1.87
CA TRP A 676 8.35 -32.84 -1.20
C TRP A 676 8.64 -34.27 -0.74
N ALA A 677 7.62 -35.03 -0.32
CA ALA A 677 7.83 -36.34 0.31
C ALA A 677 8.57 -37.36 -0.58
N PRO A 678 8.29 -37.48 -1.89
CA PRO A 678 9.04 -38.39 -2.77
C PRO A 678 10.52 -38.02 -2.94
N HIS A 679 10.89 -36.78 -2.64
CA HIS A 679 12.25 -36.26 -2.83
C HIS A 679 13.14 -36.39 -1.59
N VAL A 680 12.57 -36.81 -0.45
CA VAL A 680 13.30 -36.97 0.82
C VAL A 680 14.62 -37.74 0.67
N PRO A 681 14.68 -38.88 -0.05
CA PRO A 681 15.93 -39.64 -0.18
C PRO A 681 17.08 -38.87 -0.85
N ALA A 682 16.80 -37.77 -1.56
CA ALA A 682 17.82 -36.94 -2.22
C ALA A 682 18.34 -35.79 -1.34
N PHE A 683 17.82 -35.61 -0.12
CA PHE A 683 18.19 -34.51 0.76
C PHE A 683 19.32 -34.92 1.71
N ASP A 684 20.26 -34.03 1.98
CA ASP A 684 21.19 -34.20 3.11
C ASP A 684 20.60 -33.56 4.37
N TYR A 685 19.88 -32.44 4.20
CA TYR A 685 19.20 -31.73 5.27
C TYR A 685 17.78 -31.35 4.84
N ALA A 686 16.81 -31.59 5.72
CA ALA A 686 15.41 -31.21 5.51
C ALA A 686 14.93 -30.35 6.68
N VAL A 687 14.82 -29.04 6.45
CA VAL A 687 14.29 -28.06 7.41
C VAL A 687 12.77 -28.00 7.26
N VAL A 688 12.06 -28.67 8.17
CA VAL A 688 10.61 -28.71 8.25
C VAL A 688 10.12 -27.57 9.14
N SER A 689 9.23 -26.71 8.63
CA SER A 689 8.66 -25.63 9.42
C SER A 689 7.31 -25.13 8.90
N ALA A 690 6.24 -25.31 9.66
CA ALA A 690 4.93 -24.74 9.35
C ALA A 690 4.12 -24.48 10.62
N SER A 691 3.40 -23.36 10.67
CA SER A 691 2.50 -23.06 11.78
C SER A 691 1.44 -22.02 11.39
N SER A 692 1.78 -21.07 10.52
CA SER A 692 0.93 -19.88 10.27
C SER A 692 -0.34 -20.20 9.48
N TRP A 693 -0.34 -21.28 8.70
CA TRP A 693 -1.50 -21.65 7.88
C TRP A 693 -2.54 -22.46 8.66
N PHE A 694 -2.18 -23.11 9.76
CA PHE A 694 -3.09 -23.91 10.60
C PHE A 694 -4.19 -23.08 11.29
N TYR A 695 -4.08 -21.75 11.30
CA TYR A 695 -5.15 -20.86 11.73
C TYR A 695 -6.35 -20.83 10.75
N ARG A 696 -6.17 -21.26 9.49
CA ARG A 696 -7.24 -21.29 8.48
C ARG A 696 -8.22 -22.43 8.74
N PRO A 697 -9.52 -22.24 8.46
CA PRO A 697 -10.51 -23.30 8.53
C PRO A 697 -10.10 -24.53 7.71
N SER A 698 -10.27 -25.72 8.30
CA SER A 698 -9.92 -26.97 7.63
C SER A 698 -10.86 -28.13 7.96
N MET A 699 -11.09 -29.00 6.98
CA MET A 699 -11.67 -30.32 7.15
C MET A 699 -10.53 -31.33 7.30
N LEU A 700 -10.62 -32.23 8.28
CA LEU A 700 -9.50 -33.09 8.69
C LEU A 700 -9.82 -34.53 8.33
N TYR A 701 -8.92 -35.15 7.57
CA TYR A 701 -9.04 -36.53 7.11
C TYR A 701 -7.89 -37.37 7.64
N GLU A 702 -8.19 -38.62 8.00
CA GLU A 702 -7.21 -39.66 8.29
C GLU A 702 -7.64 -40.95 7.58
N ALA A 703 -6.71 -41.63 6.91
CA ALA A 703 -6.98 -42.83 6.11
C ALA A 703 -8.16 -42.64 5.14
N GLY A 704 -8.25 -41.46 4.53
CA GLY A 704 -9.32 -41.06 3.61
C GLY A 704 -10.69 -40.81 4.25
N ARG A 705 -10.82 -40.90 5.58
CA ARG A 705 -12.08 -40.66 6.30
C ARG A 705 -12.07 -39.30 7.00
N LEU A 706 -13.18 -38.57 6.92
CA LEU A 706 -13.36 -37.33 7.68
C LEU A 706 -13.42 -37.65 9.17
N VAL A 707 -12.45 -37.15 9.94
CA VAL A 707 -12.38 -37.32 11.41
C VAL A 707 -12.87 -36.10 12.17
N GLY A 708 -12.88 -34.92 11.53
CA GLY A 708 -13.38 -33.69 12.13
C GLY A 708 -13.05 -32.46 11.30
N CYS A 709 -13.10 -31.29 11.92
CA CYS A 709 -12.72 -30.03 11.31
C CYS A 709 -12.04 -29.09 12.30
N HIS A 710 -11.55 -27.95 11.81
CA HIS A 710 -11.18 -26.78 12.59
C HIS A 710 -11.94 -25.58 12.01
N HIS A 711 -12.77 -24.95 12.83
CA HIS A 711 -13.51 -23.72 12.49
C HIS A 711 -14.29 -23.78 11.16
N CYS A 712 -14.87 -24.94 10.83
CA CYS A 712 -15.62 -25.14 9.58
C CYS A 712 -17.08 -24.63 9.65
N LEU A 713 -17.63 -24.44 10.86
CA LEU A 713 -19.01 -24.00 11.12
C LEU A 713 -20.10 -24.88 10.47
N LEU A 714 -19.79 -26.17 10.26
CA LEU A 714 -20.72 -27.14 9.68
C LEU A 714 -21.45 -27.92 10.79
N PRO A 715 -22.78 -28.14 10.68
CA PRO A 715 -23.50 -28.99 11.62
C PRO A 715 -23.02 -30.45 11.48
N ASN A 716 -23.04 -31.19 12.58
CA ASN A 716 -22.68 -32.62 12.64
C ASN A 716 -21.21 -32.97 12.30
N VAL A 717 -20.29 -32.01 12.36
CA VAL A 717 -18.83 -32.25 12.24
C VAL A 717 -18.14 -31.78 13.52
N THR A 718 -17.39 -32.67 14.17
CA THR A 718 -16.64 -32.34 15.40
C THR A 718 -15.51 -31.37 15.11
N ASP A 719 -15.45 -30.26 15.86
CA ASP A 719 -14.29 -29.35 15.82
C ASP A 719 -13.15 -29.91 16.68
N LEU A 720 -12.14 -30.48 16.02
CA LEU A 720 -10.93 -31.01 16.65
C LEU A 720 -9.86 -29.92 16.88
N THR A 721 -10.12 -28.69 16.44
CA THR A 721 -9.27 -27.51 16.58
C THR A 721 -7.98 -27.54 15.76
N LEU A 722 -7.39 -26.36 15.54
CA LEU A 722 -6.07 -26.22 14.92
C LEU A 722 -4.94 -26.98 15.62
N ARG A 723 -5.05 -27.27 16.93
CA ARG A 723 -4.02 -28.00 17.70
C ARG A 723 -3.89 -29.43 17.21
N TYR A 724 -5.03 -30.08 16.95
CA TYR A 724 -5.06 -31.45 16.44
C TYR A 724 -4.43 -31.51 15.04
N ALA A 725 -4.85 -30.61 14.15
CA ALA A 725 -4.32 -30.52 12.80
C ALA A 725 -2.80 -30.31 12.78
N LEU A 726 -2.27 -29.37 13.58
CA LEU A 726 -0.83 -29.12 13.65
C LEU A 726 -0.07 -30.33 14.18
N ARG A 727 -0.54 -30.94 15.28
CA ARG A 727 0.12 -32.10 15.90
C ARG A 727 0.24 -33.23 14.89
N MET A 728 -0.87 -33.59 14.24
CA MET A 728 -0.90 -34.71 13.31
C MET A 728 -0.08 -34.43 12.04
N ALA A 729 -0.18 -33.23 11.47
CA ALA A 729 0.61 -32.87 10.30
C ALA A 729 2.12 -32.82 10.60
N THR A 730 2.52 -32.32 11.77
CA THR A 730 3.92 -32.32 12.22
C THR A 730 4.43 -33.76 12.37
N ARG A 731 3.64 -34.63 13.01
CA ARG A 731 3.94 -36.06 13.16
C ARG A 731 4.14 -36.73 11.81
N ALA A 732 3.21 -36.56 10.87
CA ALA A 732 3.29 -37.15 9.54
C ALA A 732 4.51 -36.66 8.77
N ALA A 733 4.81 -35.36 8.84
CA ALA A 733 5.97 -34.78 8.18
C ALA A 733 7.29 -35.33 8.73
N LEU A 734 7.46 -35.37 10.06
CA LEU A 734 8.67 -35.89 10.69
C LEU A 734 8.86 -37.38 10.40
N ARG A 735 7.79 -38.17 10.48
CA ARG A 735 7.83 -39.59 10.10
C ARG A 735 8.27 -39.77 8.64
N ALA A 736 7.72 -39.01 7.72
CA ALA A 736 8.07 -39.15 6.30
C ALA A 736 9.54 -38.78 6.01
N VAL A 737 10.12 -37.83 6.75
CA VAL A 737 11.55 -37.51 6.60
C VAL A 737 12.43 -38.64 7.18
N VAL A 738 12.08 -39.14 8.37
CA VAL A 738 12.90 -40.10 9.13
C VAL A 738 12.76 -41.53 8.63
N SER A 739 11.57 -41.94 8.19
CA SER A 739 11.29 -43.29 7.70
C SER A 739 11.79 -43.55 6.27
N SER A 740 12.56 -42.64 5.68
CA SER A 740 13.08 -42.86 4.32
C SER A 740 14.20 -43.91 4.35
N ASP A 741 14.09 -44.93 3.50
CA ASP A 741 15.02 -46.08 3.39
C ASP A 741 16.47 -45.71 3.04
N GLY A 742 16.79 -44.42 2.91
CA GLY A 742 18.11 -43.89 2.54
C GLY A 742 19.04 -43.53 3.71
N GLY A 743 18.57 -43.56 4.96
CA GLY A 743 19.41 -43.50 6.17
C GLY A 743 20.34 -42.28 6.38
N GLY A 744 20.34 -41.28 5.49
CA GLY A 744 21.32 -40.19 5.47
C GLY A 744 20.79 -38.78 5.71
N VAL A 745 19.46 -38.60 5.72
CA VAL A 745 18.82 -37.28 5.85
C VAL A 745 18.90 -36.78 7.28
N THR A 746 19.31 -35.52 7.46
CA THR A 746 19.20 -34.81 8.73
C THR A 746 17.90 -34.00 8.76
N ALA A 747 16.92 -34.47 9.54
CA ALA A 747 15.65 -33.78 9.76
C ALA A 747 15.83 -32.65 10.77
N VAL A 748 15.53 -31.41 10.38
CA VAL A 748 15.56 -30.25 11.27
C VAL A 748 14.14 -29.73 11.43
N LEU A 749 13.59 -29.78 12.65
CA LEU A 749 12.33 -29.10 12.95
C LEU A 749 12.61 -27.70 13.47
N ARG A 750 12.20 -26.66 12.72
CA ARG A 750 12.19 -25.30 13.25
C ARG A 750 10.85 -25.04 13.94
N THR A 751 10.91 -24.70 15.22
CA THR A 751 9.72 -24.41 16.03
C THR A 751 8.94 -23.19 15.53
N VAL A 752 7.71 -23.05 16.02
CA VAL A 752 6.77 -21.97 15.69
C VAL A 752 7.43 -20.59 15.77
N SER A 753 7.28 -19.82 14.69
CA SER A 753 7.63 -18.40 14.70
C SER A 753 6.38 -17.61 15.09
N PRO A 754 6.41 -16.87 16.21
CA PRO A 754 5.24 -16.23 16.77
C PRO A 754 4.79 -15.00 15.95
N SER A 755 3.47 -14.82 15.85
CA SER A 755 2.89 -13.59 15.31
C SER A 755 2.77 -12.53 16.40
N GLN A 756 2.98 -11.25 16.07
CA GLN A 756 3.07 -10.18 17.08
C GLN A 756 2.16 -9.01 16.76
N TYR A 757 0.86 -9.30 16.76
CA TYR A 757 -0.15 -8.28 16.59
C TYR A 757 -0.47 -7.57 17.92
N GLU A 758 -0.55 -6.24 17.86
CA GLU A 758 -0.92 -5.34 18.94
C GLU A 758 -2.08 -4.45 18.51
N GLY A 759 -2.98 -4.12 19.44
CA GLY A 759 -4.12 -3.25 19.17
C GLY A 759 -5.21 -3.85 18.27
N GLY A 760 -5.12 -5.16 17.96
CA GLY A 760 -6.06 -5.89 17.11
C GLY A 760 -5.49 -7.23 16.66
N GLU A 761 -6.30 -8.08 16.03
CA GLU A 761 -5.86 -9.31 15.37
C GLU A 761 -5.40 -9.02 13.92
N TRP A 762 -4.83 -10.03 13.26
CA TRP A 762 -4.35 -9.93 11.87
C TRP A 762 -5.40 -9.44 10.86
N ASN A 763 -6.69 -9.73 11.11
CA ASN A 763 -7.84 -9.30 10.31
C ASN A 763 -8.68 -8.19 10.95
N LYS A 764 -8.25 -7.66 12.11
CA LYS A 764 -8.96 -6.64 12.90
C LYS A 764 -8.02 -5.46 13.24
N ASP A 765 -7.38 -4.89 12.22
CA ASP A 765 -6.50 -3.71 12.32
C ASP A 765 -5.28 -3.85 13.25
N GLY A 766 -4.90 -5.07 13.65
CA GLY A 766 -3.70 -5.32 14.44
C GLY A 766 -2.43 -4.82 13.75
N ASN A 767 -1.45 -4.40 14.55
CA ASN A 767 -0.17 -3.86 14.06
C ASN A 767 1.01 -4.25 14.96
N CYS A 768 2.23 -4.06 14.47
CA CYS A 768 3.50 -4.34 15.14
C CYS A 768 4.37 -3.09 14.97
N VAL A 769 4.12 -2.08 15.82
CA VAL A 769 4.72 -0.74 15.69
C VAL A 769 5.94 -0.53 16.57
N ARG A 770 6.32 -1.54 17.36
CA ARG A 770 7.49 -1.47 18.23
C ARG A 770 8.76 -1.24 17.40
N THR A 771 9.71 -0.55 17.99
CA THR A 771 10.98 -0.13 17.37
C THR A 771 12.20 -0.74 18.05
N ARG A 772 11.99 -1.47 19.16
CA ARG A 772 13.02 -2.20 19.90
C ARG A 772 12.55 -3.60 20.26
N PRO A 773 13.46 -4.56 20.47
CA PRO A 773 13.15 -5.84 21.06
C PRO A 773 12.57 -5.70 22.48
N TYR A 774 11.80 -6.71 22.87
CA TYR A 774 11.46 -6.95 24.27
C TYR A 774 12.68 -7.41 25.05
N ARG A 775 12.83 -6.91 26.27
CA ARG A 775 13.77 -7.46 27.26
C ARG A 775 13.21 -8.75 27.86
N ARG A 776 14.08 -9.51 28.52
CA ARG A 776 13.67 -10.69 29.30
C ARG A 776 12.57 -10.30 30.29
N GLY A 777 11.49 -11.08 30.32
CA GLY A 777 10.32 -10.83 31.17
C GLY A 777 9.31 -9.80 30.64
N GLU A 778 9.61 -8.98 29.63
CA GLU A 778 8.64 -8.01 29.08
C GLU A 778 7.54 -8.69 28.22
N LYS A 779 7.83 -9.86 27.65
CA LYS A 779 6.89 -10.64 26.83
C LYS A 779 7.09 -12.12 27.07
N THR A 780 5.99 -12.85 27.29
CA THR A 780 5.96 -14.30 27.50
C THR A 780 5.17 -14.98 26.39
N LEU A 781 5.60 -16.18 26.01
CA LEU A 781 4.89 -17.06 25.07
C LEU A 781 3.59 -17.55 25.74
N GLN A 782 2.45 -17.41 25.05
CA GLN A 782 1.13 -17.75 25.60
C GLN A 782 0.19 -18.18 24.46
N GLY A 783 -0.97 -18.74 24.81
CA GLY A 783 -2.03 -19.06 23.86
C GLY A 783 -1.61 -20.05 22.79
N PHE A 784 -2.07 -19.84 21.56
CA PHE A 784 -1.81 -20.76 20.44
C PHE A 784 -0.33 -20.92 20.13
N GLU A 785 0.48 -19.86 20.27
CA GLU A 785 1.93 -19.95 20.04
C GLU A 785 2.63 -20.84 21.07
N LEU A 786 2.20 -20.82 22.34
CA LEU A 786 2.71 -21.75 23.36
C LEU A 786 2.29 -23.17 23.05
N ASP A 787 1.01 -23.38 22.76
CA ASP A 787 0.48 -24.71 22.44
C ASP A 787 1.19 -25.30 21.21
N PHE A 788 1.37 -24.51 20.16
CA PHE A 788 2.06 -24.94 18.95
C PHE A 788 3.51 -25.31 19.19
N HIS A 789 4.22 -24.52 20.00
CA HIS A 789 5.58 -24.84 20.43
C HIS A 789 5.62 -26.18 21.17
N THR A 790 4.79 -26.34 22.21
CA THR A 790 4.72 -27.57 23.00
C THR A 790 4.41 -28.79 22.13
N LEU A 791 3.39 -28.71 21.27
CA LEU A 791 3.00 -29.80 20.37
C LEU A 791 4.12 -30.18 19.41
N GLN A 792 4.82 -29.20 18.81
CA GLN A 792 5.93 -29.45 17.90
C GLN A 792 7.11 -30.11 18.60
N VAL A 793 7.44 -29.67 19.82
CA VAL A 793 8.52 -30.26 20.63
C VAL A 793 8.16 -31.68 21.06
N GLU A 794 6.92 -31.93 21.51
CA GLU A 794 6.44 -33.27 21.86
C GLU A 794 6.54 -34.25 20.68
N GLU A 795 6.07 -33.84 19.49
CA GLU A 795 6.12 -34.68 18.29
C GLU A 795 7.55 -34.87 17.79
N PHE A 796 8.42 -33.86 17.96
CA PHE A 796 9.85 -34.00 17.69
C PHE A 796 10.49 -35.03 18.59
N GLU A 797 10.31 -34.94 19.90
CA GLU A 797 10.88 -35.89 20.86
C GLU A 797 10.31 -37.31 20.67
N ALA A 798 9.05 -37.43 20.26
CA ALA A 798 8.46 -38.70 19.89
C ALA A 798 9.09 -39.28 18.62
N ALA A 799 9.25 -38.47 17.58
CA ALA A 799 9.89 -38.88 16.34
C ALA A 799 11.36 -39.25 16.56
N LYS A 800 12.10 -38.47 17.35
CA LYS A 800 13.50 -38.71 17.70
C LYS A 800 13.66 -40.03 18.44
N ARG A 801 12.81 -40.32 19.43
CA ARG A 801 12.79 -41.62 20.13
C ARG A 801 12.49 -42.79 19.19
N ALA A 802 11.58 -42.62 18.24
CA ALA A 802 11.29 -43.62 17.23
C ALA A 802 12.44 -43.81 16.21
N ALA A 803 13.19 -42.73 15.93
CA ALA A 803 14.32 -42.70 15.00
C ALA A 803 15.59 -43.33 15.57
N SER A 804 15.73 -43.41 16.90
CA SER A 804 16.96 -43.88 17.59
C SER A 804 17.44 -45.28 17.20
N GLY A 805 16.63 -46.08 16.48
CA GLY A 805 17.02 -47.38 15.93
C GLY A 805 17.21 -47.44 14.40
N GLY A 806 16.97 -46.35 13.66
CA GLY A 806 16.81 -46.35 12.19
C GLY A 806 17.74 -45.43 11.38
N GLY A 807 18.77 -44.84 12.00
CA GLY A 807 19.80 -44.06 11.29
C GLY A 807 19.45 -42.60 10.92
N GLY A 808 18.18 -42.19 10.98
CA GLY A 808 17.77 -40.80 10.72
C GLY A 808 18.23 -39.83 11.82
N ARG A 809 18.96 -38.78 11.44
CA ARG A 809 19.42 -37.73 12.38
C ARG A 809 18.35 -36.66 12.54
N MET A 810 18.01 -36.31 13.78
CA MET A 810 16.97 -35.34 14.07
C MET A 810 17.50 -34.21 14.96
N MET A 811 17.25 -32.96 14.52
CA MET A 811 17.65 -31.74 15.22
C MET A 811 16.44 -30.85 15.48
N LEU A 812 16.32 -30.38 16.73
CA LEU A 812 15.36 -29.34 17.08
C LEU A 812 16.05 -27.99 16.95
N MET A 813 15.48 -27.12 16.15
CA MET A 813 15.91 -25.73 16.02
C MET A 813 14.88 -24.84 16.71
N ASP A 814 15.04 -24.67 18.03
CA ASP A 814 14.07 -23.93 18.84
C ASP A 814 14.25 -22.42 18.74
N THR A 815 13.59 -21.81 17.75
CA THR A 815 13.71 -20.37 17.51
C THR A 815 12.72 -19.53 18.29
N THR A 816 11.70 -20.15 18.90
CA THR A 816 10.52 -19.43 19.40
C THR A 816 10.86 -18.40 20.48
N GLU A 817 11.75 -18.73 21.42
CA GLU A 817 12.15 -17.82 22.50
C GLU A 817 12.90 -16.58 21.96
N ALA A 818 13.80 -16.77 21.00
CA ALA A 818 14.50 -15.65 20.38
C ALA A 818 13.49 -14.76 19.64
N MET A 819 12.56 -15.35 18.89
CA MET A 819 11.69 -14.61 17.98
C MET A 819 10.54 -13.90 18.68
N ILE A 820 9.98 -14.43 19.78
CA ILE A 820 8.89 -13.76 20.53
C ILE A 820 9.29 -12.38 21.06
N ARG A 821 10.60 -12.10 21.16
CA ARG A 821 11.13 -10.83 21.63
C ARG A 821 11.31 -9.78 20.53
N ARG A 822 11.07 -10.13 19.27
CA ARG A 822 11.44 -9.29 18.10
C ARG A 822 10.28 -8.56 17.43
N ALA A 823 9.34 -8.01 18.19
CA ALA A 823 8.20 -7.23 17.64
C ALA A 823 8.62 -6.11 16.67
N ASP A 824 9.83 -5.60 16.84
CA ASP A 824 10.45 -4.56 16.04
C ASP A 824 10.80 -4.98 14.61
N ALA A 825 11.00 -6.28 14.36
CA ALA A 825 11.60 -6.78 13.13
C ALA A 825 10.60 -7.25 12.06
N HIS A 826 9.30 -7.06 12.28
CA HIS A 826 8.26 -7.41 11.29
C HIS A 826 8.12 -6.34 10.18
N PRO A 827 7.69 -6.70 8.96
CA PRO A 827 7.46 -5.74 7.88
C PRO A 827 6.35 -4.73 8.17
N SER A 828 5.32 -5.10 8.95
CA SER A 828 4.13 -4.27 9.15
C SER A 828 3.55 -3.82 7.80
N ARG A 829 3.52 -2.52 7.55
CA ARG A 829 3.08 -1.87 6.31
C ARG A 829 4.21 -1.61 5.31
N TYR A 830 5.42 -2.08 5.54
CA TYR A 830 6.60 -1.77 4.70
C TYR A 830 6.94 -2.95 3.79
N ARG A 831 6.00 -3.29 2.89
CA ARG A 831 6.14 -4.41 1.94
C ARG A 831 5.63 -4.06 0.54
N GLY A 832 5.90 -4.91 -0.45
CA GLY A 832 5.51 -4.72 -1.86
C GLY A 832 4.02 -4.50 -2.11
N TRP A 833 3.16 -4.98 -1.21
CA TRP A 833 1.71 -4.76 -1.25
C TRP A 833 1.30 -3.29 -1.04
N THR A 834 2.08 -2.54 -0.26
CA THR A 834 1.65 -1.27 0.35
C THR A 834 1.94 -0.04 -0.51
N ARG A 835 2.91 -0.10 -1.43
CA ARG A 835 3.28 1.05 -2.28
C ARG A 835 2.69 1.01 -3.69
N ARG A 836 2.30 -0.16 -4.21
CA ARG A 836 1.82 -0.33 -5.59
C ARG A 836 0.30 -0.29 -5.76
N LYS A 837 -0.48 -0.33 -4.67
CA LYS A 837 -1.96 -0.37 -4.72
C LYS A 837 -2.62 0.46 -3.62
N GLU A 838 -2.41 1.77 -3.65
CA GLU A 838 -3.07 2.73 -2.75
C GLU A 838 -4.61 2.72 -2.91
N TRP A 839 -5.11 2.27 -4.06
CA TRP A 839 -6.54 2.06 -4.34
C TRP A 839 -7.16 0.85 -3.63
N MET A 840 -6.37 -0.11 -3.12
CA MET A 840 -6.91 -1.26 -2.37
C MET A 840 -7.28 -0.90 -0.92
N LYS A 841 -6.74 0.19 -0.34
CA LYS A 841 -7.13 0.65 1.01
C LYS A 841 -8.62 0.99 1.15
N GLU A 842 -9.30 1.25 0.03
CA GLU A 842 -10.71 1.63 -0.01
C GLU A 842 -11.66 0.41 -0.13
N TYR A 843 -11.11 -0.78 -0.43
CA TYR A 843 -11.87 -2.03 -0.65
C TYR A 843 -11.41 -3.21 0.21
N PHE A 844 -10.17 -3.18 0.70
CA PHE A 844 -9.58 -4.17 1.59
C PHE A 844 -8.80 -3.46 2.71
N THR A 845 -9.00 -3.88 3.95
CA THR A 845 -8.08 -3.54 5.04
C THR A 845 -6.72 -4.14 4.67
N ILE A 846 -5.74 -3.31 4.28
CA ILE A 846 -4.37 -3.82 4.07
C ILE A 846 -3.84 -4.16 5.46
N SER A 847 -4.01 -5.42 5.87
CA SER A 847 -3.52 -5.91 7.14
C SER A 847 -2.01 -5.69 7.24
N ASN A 848 -1.57 -5.23 8.41
CA ASN A 848 -0.15 -5.15 8.72
C ASN A 848 0.42 -6.58 8.76
N ASP A 849 1.61 -6.76 8.22
CA ASP A 849 2.32 -8.03 8.32
C ASP A 849 3.08 -8.10 9.64
N CYS A 850 2.52 -8.83 10.60
CA CYS A 850 3.17 -9.09 11.89
C CYS A 850 3.41 -10.59 12.07
N VAL A 851 3.57 -11.31 10.95
CA VAL A 851 3.85 -12.74 10.89
C VAL A 851 5.25 -12.94 10.30
N HIS A 852 5.53 -12.34 9.15
CA HIS A 852 6.82 -12.44 8.47
C HIS A 852 7.87 -11.51 9.07
N TRP A 853 9.11 -11.68 8.64
CA TRP A 853 10.27 -10.94 9.13
C TRP A 853 10.91 -10.11 8.02
N CYS A 854 11.37 -8.92 8.38
CA CYS A 854 12.21 -8.11 7.51
C CYS A 854 13.52 -8.84 7.18
N VAL A 855 13.98 -8.67 5.94
CA VAL A 855 15.23 -9.21 5.42
C VAL A 855 16.04 -8.03 4.87
N PRO A 856 17.25 -7.73 5.38
CA PRO A 856 17.92 -8.34 6.56
C PRO A 856 17.19 -8.03 7.87
N GLY A 857 17.51 -8.78 8.94
CA GLY A 857 16.92 -8.55 10.27
C GLY A 857 17.01 -9.74 11.22
N ALA A 858 16.04 -9.83 12.14
CA ALA A 858 15.99 -10.88 13.18
C ALA A 858 16.09 -12.32 12.62
N ILE A 859 15.60 -12.51 11.40
CA ILE A 859 15.58 -13.81 10.73
C ILE A 859 16.98 -14.32 10.38
N ASP A 860 17.99 -13.46 10.31
CA ASP A 860 19.37 -13.87 10.04
C ASP A 860 19.92 -14.77 11.16
N ALA A 861 19.46 -14.59 12.40
CA ALA A 861 19.83 -15.44 13.53
C ALA A 861 19.38 -16.91 13.37
N TRP A 862 18.35 -17.19 12.56
CA TRP A 862 17.98 -18.56 12.23
C TRP A 862 19.10 -19.26 11.44
N ASN A 863 19.77 -18.54 10.54
CA ASN A 863 20.87 -19.10 9.78
C ASN A 863 22.14 -19.26 10.62
N ASP A 864 22.37 -18.37 11.59
CA ASP A 864 23.44 -18.55 12.59
C ASP A 864 23.21 -19.85 13.39
N MET A 865 21.98 -20.07 13.88
CA MET A 865 21.58 -21.29 14.58
C MET A 865 21.70 -22.54 13.70
N LEU A 866 21.19 -22.49 12.46
CA LEU A 866 21.25 -23.59 11.50
C LEU A 866 22.70 -23.98 11.17
N SER A 867 23.56 -22.98 10.95
CA SER A 867 24.98 -23.20 10.72
C SER A 867 25.66 -23.83 11.93
N HIS A 868 25.31 -23.42 13.15
CA HIS A 868 25.91 -23.95 14.38
C HIS A 868 25.51 -25.40 14.63
N ILE A 869 24.22 -25.74 14.52
CA ILE A 869 23.76 -27.13 14.71
C ILE A 869 24.31 -28.06 13.62
N GLY A 870 24.46 -27.57 12.38
CA GLY A 870 25.11 -28.32 11.31
C GLY A 870 26.62 -28.53 11.52
N ALA A 871 27.32 -27.56 12.13
CA ALA A 871 28.76 -27.61 12.35
C ALA A 871 29.17 -28.54 13.52
N ARG A 872 28.36 -28.63 14.60
CA ARG A 872 28.63 -29.57 15.71
C ARG A 872 28.70 -31.02 15.22
N GLU A 873 27.88 -31.38 14.24
CA GLU A 873 27.89 -32.71 13.65
C GLU A 873 28.98 -32.93 12.60
N GLY A 874 29.54 -31.85 12.05
CA GLY A 874 30.77 -31.93 11.26
C GLY A 874 31.99 -32.28 12.13
N TYR A 875 32.03 -31.81 13.38
CA TYR A 875 33.16 -32.05 14.29
C TYR A 875 33.23 -33.49 14.85
N ASP A 876 32.12 -34.22 14.92
CA ASP A 876 32.12 -35.65 15.28
C ASP A 876 32.46 -36.58 14.09
N GLY A 877 32.52 -36.05 12.86
CA GLY A 877 32.80 -36.82 11.62
C GLY A 877 34.07 -36.41 10.87
N LEU A 878 34.89 -35.52 11.43
CA LEU A 878 36.09 -34.97 10.78
C LEU A 878 37.42 -35.58 11.25
N GLU A 879 37.37 -36.74 11.93
CA GLU A 879 38.48 -37.69 11.92
C GLU A 879 38.25 -38.75 10.83
N LEU A 880 38.97 -38.57 9.73
CA LEU A 880 39.34 -39.60 8.73
C LEU A 880 38.20 -40.26 7.93
N ARG A 881 37.90 -39.69 6.76
CA ARG A 881 37.66 -40.53 5.57
C ARG A 881 38.17 -39.85 4.30
N GLU A 882 39.32 -40.33 3.82
CA GLU A 882 39.86 -40.03 2.51
C GLU A 882 38.90 -40.50 1.40
N LYS A 883 38.90 -39.71 0.32
CA LYS A 883 38.27 -39.88 -1.00
C LYS A 883 37.77 -41.30 -1.34
N ASP A 884 36.44 -41.46 -1.40
CA ASP A 884 35.80 -42.56 -2.14
C ASP A 884 35.40 -42.10 -3.58
N PRO A 885 35.53 -42.94 -4.62
CA PRO A 885 35.21 -42.61 -6.02
C PRO A 885 33.72 -42.40 -6.35
N GLU A 886 32.80 -42.48 -5.37
CA GLU A 886 31.35 -42.35 -5.60
C GLU A 886 30.86 -40.93 -5.90
N VAL A 887 31.72 -39.92 -5.79
CA VAL A 887 31.36 -38.50 -6.04
C VAL A 887 30.96 -38.24 -7.50
N VAL A 888 31.31 -39.12 -8.45
CA VAL A 888 30.93 -38.99 -9.87
C VAL A 888 29.50 -39.50 -10.15
N ALA A 889 28.88 -40.26 -9.23
CA ALA A 889 27.52 -40.76 -9.42
C ALA A 889 26.42 -39.77 -8.97
N LYS A 890 26.74 -38.83 -8.06
CA LYS A 890 25.77 -37.85 -7.52
C LYS A 890 25.49 -36.67 -8.45
N ASP A 891 26.41 -36.34 -9.38
CA ASP A 891 26.17 -35.29 -10.39
C ASP A 891 25.06 -35.65 -11.39
N ARG A 892 24.84 -36.96 -11.65
CA ARG A 892 23.72 -37.42 -12.50
C ARG A 892 22.37 -37.38 -11.78
N LEU A 893 22.34 -37.39 -10.44
CA LEU A 893 21.10 -37.39 -9.67
C LEU A 893 20.40 -36.02 -9.72
N GLY A 894 21.15 -34.92 -9.76
CA GLY A 894 20.60 -33.57 -9.92
C GLY A 894 19.92 -33.35 -11.28
N GLU A 895 20.47 -33.92 -12.35
CA GLU A 895 19.86 -33.92 -13.68
C GLU A 895 18.67 -34.90 -13.77
N LEU A 896 18.78 -36.09 -13.17
CA LEU A 896 17.67 -37.05 -13.08
C LEU A 896 16.51 -36.54 -12.22
N MET A 897 16.78 -35.75 -11.18
CA MET A 897 15.72 -35.07 -10.42
C MET A 897 15.00 -34.01 -11.26
N GLN A 898 15.69 -33.30 -12.17
CA GLN A 898 15.00 -32.37 -13.08
C GLN A 898 14.14 -33.12 -14.12
N MET A 899 14.59 -34.29 -14.59
CA MET A 899 13.84 -35.13 -15.53
C MET A 899 12.64 -35.85 -14.89
N GLY A 900 12.81 -36.46 -13.72
CA GLY A 900 11.73 -37.13 -12.99
C GLY A 900 10.64 -36.16 -12.53
N LEU A 901 11.01 -34.91 -12.20
CA LEU A 901 10.05 -33.86 -11.86
C LEU A 901 9.26 -33.37 -13.08
N HIS A 902 9.86 -33.41 -14.28
CA HIS A 902 9.17 -33.13 -15.53
C HIS A 902 8.11 -34.19 -15.85
N GLU A 903 8.44 -35.48 -15.70
CA GLU A 903 7.50 -36.58 -15.90
C GLU A 903 6.34 -36.58 -14.89
N TYR A 904 6.61 -36.31 -13.61
CA TYR A 904 5.57 -36.19 -12.58
C TYR A 904 4.59 -35.05 -12.91
N ASN A 905 5.10 -33.89 -13.32
CA ASN A 905 4.27 -32.75 -13.72
C ASN A 905 3.41 -33.05 -14.96
N GLN A 906 3.93 -33.83 -15.92
CA GLN A 906 3.15 -34.28 -17.07
C GLN A 906 2.02 -35.25 -16.69
N ARG A 907 2.27 -36.22 -15.80
CA ARG A 907 1.22 -37.14 -15.30
C ARG A 907 0.11 -36.40 -14.55
N ARG A 908 0.48 -35.47 -13.66
CA ARG A 908 -0.51 -34.68 -12.90
C ARG A 908 -1.31 -33.72 -13.78
N HIS A 909 -0.70 -33.20 -14.85
CA HIS A 909 -1.42 -32.41 -15.85
C HIS A 909 -2.44 -33.27 -16.61
N ALA A 910 -2.10 -34.51 -16.95
CA ALA A 910 -3.01 -35.46 -17.58
C ALA A 910 -4.17 -35.84 -16.65
N GLU A 911 -3.91 -36.14 -15.38
CA GLU A 911 -4.94 -36.45 -14.37
C GLU A 911 -5.91 -35.28 -14.16
N ASN A 912 -5.41 -34.06 -14.08
CA ASN A 912 -6.25 -32.86 -13.97
C ASN A 912 -7.13 -32.63 -15.22
N LEU A 913 -6.63 -32.98 -16.41
CA LEU A 913 -7.38 -32.90 -17.66
C LEU A 913 -8.50 -33.94 -17.70
N GLU A 914 -8.22 -35.15 -17.21
CA GLU A 914 -9.19 -36.25 -17.13
C GLU A 914 -10.27 -35.96 -16.08
N GLU A 915 -9.90 -35.38 -14.93
CA GLU A 915 -10.86 -34.93 -13.92
C GLU A 915 -11.72 -33.77 -14.43
N LYS A 916 -11.14 -32.85 -15.20
CA LYS A 916 -11.88 -31.78 -15.87
C LYS A 916 -12.87 -32.34 -16.89
N ARG A 917 -12.47 -33.34 -17.68
CA ARG A 917 -13.35 -34.02 -18.64
C ARG A 917 -14.51 -34.73 -17.94
N ARG A 918 -14.24 -35.41 -16.82
CA ARG A 918 -15.29 -36.04 -15.98
C ARG A 918 -16.25 -35.04 -15.34
N LYS A 919 -15.82 -33.81 -15.07
CA LYS A 919 -16.67 -32.71 -14.59
C LYS A 919 -17.45 -32.00 -15.70
N GLU A 920 -17.01 -32.11 -16.95
CA GLU A 920 -17.74 -31.62 -18.13
C GLU A 920 -18.74 -32.66 -18.67
N GLU A 921 -18.49 -33.96 -18.44
CA GLU A 921 -19.39 -35.08 -18.77
C GLU A 921 -20.50 -35.32 -17.71
N ARG A 922 -20.36 -34.76 -16.50
CA ARG A 922 -21.38 -34.77 -15.43
C ARG A 922 -22.15 -33.45 -15.42
#